data_AF-A0A847C2I4-F1
#
_entry.id   AF-A0A847C2I4-F1
#
_cell.length_a   1.000
_cell.length_b   1.000
_cell.length_c   1.000
_cell.angle_alpha   90.00
_cell.angle_beta   90.00
_cell.angle_gamma   90.00
#
_symmetry.space_group_name_H-M   'P 1'
#
loop_
_entity.id
_entity.type
_entity.pdbx_description
1 polymer ?
#
loop_
_entity_poly.entity_id
_entity_poly.type
_entity_poly.pdbx_seq_one_letter_code
_entity_poly.pdbx_strand_id
1 'polypeptide(L)'
;MKRKKGPGTIAISLLLAVLILSGCGTAGKDKGSSGDNKTDSEYTYIAEYIKVGGEAEGIIKNMKSLTAAHDGKVYLVATEITELEQNGNAEKGEQNNPTSSNEGGEKLNADTPASDEGPGPEGEMPGYMGSAVMHNDYLISVNEDGTNVKKLPEYKAPEFKDAPEGAVIGNTILSINTEKDGNILIAEKLEIMNSFELISGSAEVKDQNTEQVYLRRLSPEGKEINKIGLETIVGEGKGYYDFKIKIAPTGELVILAGETQIFVLAADFSVKGKMSLPEEKGWVQNIVSMADGSIALAYTDFKQGERVLKPVDVQKGELKADIALPREAFDVRDGAMGYDVLISGQNTVTGYNTKEAKSEEIINWVSADIMGEDVAFMHFRSDDKVLIGLFPSEQNAMSRRERTGNIEFAILNRVKKTELSAKTELSLAAIYLDSAVRAEVVKFNKQSDKYRIVVKDYSEYNTDTDYNAGQLKLISEITAGNVPDIIQLNNMPTESLVKSGALTDLMPLLSADKELGGTDAIFKPVFDILKSRDGSLRTIAFSFNVMSALALNKSLDGKTSVNIEEAKEMLKKLPEGAELMGQGFTKENALGMQLYLGASKLIDREKGTCNFNSPDFIGMLEFANMFPETFDWNNVDNSEYAAPEEKLMSGKQLFMEFFLDEANFNAFRKIYAVLNGEVTVTGFPGGTASGGALGLYGNMAISDSCRDKEGAWQFVRRFLTPEFQNNMMFGLPVNSKVFDAKVKQAMSPKYEDDPDSPGGKKEVPHMLAYVGAKQDQVVKVFQMSEKELEMIMNLIKTAAPIAAYDQQLMEIVKEESAAFFSGDKTAAQVAETIQNRASTYISEKG
;
A
#
# COMPACT_ATOMS: atom_id res chain seq x y z
N MET A 1 -30.39 -6.84 -60.44
CA MET A 1 -29.50 -7.62 -61.36
C MET A 1 -28.06 -7.11 -61.17
N LYS A 2 -27.02 -7.91 -61.45
CA LYS A 2 -25.59 -7.60 -61.12
C LYS A 2 -24.93 -6.54 -62.04
N ARG A 3 -23.76 -6.00 -61.59
CA ARG A 3 -22.66 -5.30 -62.32
C ARG A 3 -22.86 -3.78 -62.57
N LYS A 4 -21.84 -2.89 -62.59
CA LYS A 4 -20.35 -3.02 -62.48
C LYS A 4 -19.59 -1.67 -62.24
N LYS A 5 -18.38 -1.76 -61.65
CA LYS A 5 -17.13 -0.96 -61.86
C LYS A 5 -16.98 0.53 -61.44
N GLY A 6 -16.06 0.75 -60.47
CA GLY A 6 -14.88 1.66 -60.53
C GLY A 6 -15.11 3.19 -60.49
N PRO A 7 -14.04 4.03 -60.37
CA PRO A 7 -12.59 3.75 -60.26
C PRO A 7 -12.18 3.49 -58.77
N GLY A 8 -10.98 3.75 -58.21
CA GLY A 8 -9.69 4.30 -58.69
C GLY A 8 -8.58 4.26 -57.62
N THR A 9 -7.36 4.75 -57.93
CA THR A 9 -6.19 4.81 -57.00
C THR A 9 -5.53 6.20 -57.03
N ILE A 10 -5.26 6.81 -55.86
CA ILE A 10 -4.32 7.94 -55.71
C ILE A 10 -3.55 7.74 -54.39
N ALA A 11 -2.22 7.88 -54.44
CA ALA A 11 -1.36 7.94 -53.26
C ALA A 11 -1.19 9.41 -52.81
N ILE A 12 -1.17 9.66 -51.50
CA ILE A 12 -0.86 10.99 -50.94
C ILE A 12 0.23 10.83 -49.88
N SER A 13 1.38 11.44 -50.14
CA SER A 13 2.47 11.62 -49.20
C SER A 13 2.12 12.74 -48.22
N LEU A 14 2.45 12.58 -46.93
CA LEU A 14 2.26 13.62 -45.92
C LEU A 14 3.59 13.86 -45.19
N LEU A 15 4.29 14.94 -45.57
CA LEU A 15 5.31 15.55 -44.73
C LEU A 15 4.61 16.36 -43.63
N LEU A 16 4.93 16.09 -42.37
CA LEU A 16 4.75 17.07 -41.30
C LEU A 16 6.04 17.86 -41.12
N ALA A 17 5.99 19.16 -41.34
CA ALA A 17 7.05 20.10 -40.98
C ALA A 17 6.70 20.76 -39.64
N VAL A 18 7.64 20.73 -38.70
CA VAL A 18 7.53 21.39 -37.40
C VAL A 18 7.64 22.91 -37.58
N LEU A 19 6.72 23.67 -36.98
CA LEU A 19 6.86 25.11 -36.82
C LEU A 19 6.57 25.52 -35.37
N ILE A 20 7.64 25.89 -34.67
CA ILE A 20 7.62 26.53 -33.36
C ILE A 20 7.28 28.01 -33.57
N LEU A 21 6.26 28.54 -32.90
CA LEU A 21 6.03 29.98 -32.78
C LEU A 21 5.69 30.39 -31.35
N SER A 22 6.70 30.94 -30.68
CA SER A 22 6.56 31.76 -29.48
C SER A 22 5.79 33.05 -29.78
N GLY A 23 4.77 33.37 -28.96
CA GLY A 23 3.98 34.59 -29.09
C GLY A 23 4.11 35.52 -27.89
N CYS A 24 4.99 36.53 -27.97
CA CYS A 24 4.88 37.70 -27.09
C CYS A 24 3.61 38.50 -27.43
N GLY A 25 2.96 39.05 -26.40
CA GLY A 25 1.59 39.55 -26.51
C GLY A 25 1.41 40.94 -27.14
N THR A 26 0.14 41.32 -27.29
CA THR A 26 -0.31 42.69 -27.61
C THR A 26 -1.43 43.09 -26.66
N ALA A 27 -1.27 44.20 -25.95
CA ALA A 27 -2.25 44.68 -24.98
C ALA A 27 -3.51 45.23 -25.67
N GLY A 28 -4.66 44.61 -25.42
CA GLY A 28 -5.99 45.15 -25.68
C GLY A 28 -6.66 45.52 -24.37
N LYS A 29 -7.11 46.77 -24.23
CA LYS A 29 -7.86 47.20 -23.04
C LYS A 29 -9.33 46.79 -23.18
N ASP A 30 -9.80 45.90 -22.32
CA ASP A 30 -11.19 45.90 -21.88
C ASP A 30 -11.28 45.52 -20.40
N LYS A 31 -12.13 46.24 -19.65
CA LYS A 31 -12.25 46.09 -18.19
C LYS A 31 -13.31 45.04 -17.83
N GLY A 32 -12.89 43.78 -17.76
CA GLY A 32 -13.62 42.72 -17.05
C GLY A 32 -12.81 42.28 -15.83
N SER A 33 -13.46 42.13 -14.68
CA SER A 33 -12.82 41.67 -13.43
C SER A 33 -12.64 40.15 -13.43
N SER A 34 -11.68 39.63 -14.21
CA SER A 34 -11.12 38.30 -13.99
C SER A 34 -10.05 38.38 -12.90
N GLY A 35 -10.11 37.48 -11.91
CA GLY A 35 -9.00 37.32 -10.97
C GLY A 35 -7.74 36.87 -11.72
N ASP A 36 -6.58 37.44 -11.38
CA ASP A 36 -5.30 36.98 -11.90
C ASP A 36 -5.01 35.58 -11.36
N ASN A 37 -5.36 34.55 -12.14
CA ASN A 37 -4.77 33.22 -11.99
C ASN A 37 -3.28 33.34 -12.30
N LYS A 38 -2.48 33.65 -11.28
CA LYS A 38 -1.02 33.57 -11.31
C LYS A 38 -0.66 32.17 -11.79
N THR A 39 -0.02 32.07 -12.95
CA THR A 39 0.47 30.81 -13.51
C THR A 39 1.36 30.10 -12.49
N ASP A 40 0.93 28.94 -11.96
CA ASP A 40 1.52 28.37 -10.73
C ASP A 40 2.96 27.84 -10.93
N SER A 41 3.42 27.73 -12.17
CA SER A 41 4.74 27.17 -12.53
C SER A 41 5.95 27.83 -11.86
N GLU A 42 5.87 29.12 -11.48
CA GLU A 42 6.96 29.83 -10.77
C GLU A 42 7.02 29.55 -9.25
N TYR A 43 5.95 28.99 -8.68
CA TYR A 43 5.80 28.77 -7.25
C TYR A 43 5.91 27.28 -6.89
N THR A 44 6.18 27.02 -5.61
CA THR A 44 6.06 25.70 -5.01
C THR A 44 5.64 25.84 -3.56
N TYR A 45 5.20 24.75 -2.95
CA TYR A 45 4.94 24.67 -1.52
C TYR A 45 6.14 24.06 -0.81
N ILE A 46 6.50 24.59 0.35
CA ILE A 46 7.51 24.02 1.25
C ILE A 46 6.88 23.81 2.63
N ALA A 47 7.10 22.63 3.20
CA ALA A 47 6.63 22.29 4.54
C ALA A 47 7.45 22.95 5.65
N GLU A 48 6.77 23.67 6.52
CA GLU A 48 7.25 24.08 7.83
C GLU A 48 6.64 23.15 8.87
N TYR A 49 7.45 22.23 9.40
CA TYR A 49 7.00 21.24 10.39
C TYR A 49 6.78 21.89 11.76
N ILE A 50 5.60 21.65 12.33
CA ILE A 50 5.15 22.23 13.59
C ILE A 50 5.46 21.24 14.71
N LYS A 51 6.24 21.70 15.70
CA LYS A 51 6.45 20.95 16.94
C LYS A 51 5.28 21.16 17.89
N VAL A 52 4.44 20.13 18.03
CA VAL A 52 3.43 20.07 19.09
C VAL A 52 4.13 20.04 20.45
N GLY A 53 3.69 20.87 21.41
CA GLY A 53 4.38 21.07 22.69
C GLY A 53 4.35 19.84 23.61
N GLY A 54 5.37 19.67 24.48
CA GLY A 54 5.59 18.42 25.23
C GLY A 54 4.47 17.99 26.20
N GLU A 55 3.66 18.92 26.72
CA GLU A 55 2.47 18.57 27.53
C GLU A 55 1.38 17.85 26.70
N ALA A 56 1.44 17.93 25.37
CA ALA A 56 0.52 17.27 24.46
C ALA A 56 0.70 15.75 24.37
N GLU A 57 1.89 15.21 24.67
CA GLU A 57 2.16 13.76 24.59
C GLU A 57 1.29 12.94 25.57
N GLY A 58 0.79 13.58 26.64
CA GLY A 58 -0.20 13.00 27.54
C GLY A 58 -1.66 13.18 27.09
N ILE A 59 -1.94 14.17 26.25
CA ILE A 59 -3.30 14.59 25.83
C ILE A 59 -3.71 13.96 24.49
N ILE A 60 -2.75 13.77 23.58
CA ILE A 60 -2.95 13.21 22.25
C ILE A 60 -2.60 11.72 22.31
N LYS A 61 -3.57 10.90 22.75
CA LYS A 61 -3.44 9.43 22.75
C LYS A 61 -4.45 8.81 21.80
N ASN A 62 -4.01 7.82 21.01
CA ASN A 62 -4.79 7.05 20.04
C ASN A 62 -5.66 7.94 19.12
N MET A 63 -5.00 8.61 18.17
CA MET A 63 -5.60 9.63 17.31
C MET A 63 -6.38 9.06 16.11
N LYS A 64 -7.70 8.93 16.26
CA LYS A 64 -8.61 8.60 15.15
C LYS A 64 -8.63 9.69 14.04
N SER A 65 -8.45 10.95 14.44
CA SER A 65 -8.32 12.19 13.65
C SER A 65 -9.29 12.36 12.47
N LEU A 66 -10.49 12.84 12.80
CA LEU A 66 -11.22 13.77 11.94
C LEU A 66 -10.81 15.20 12.34
N THR A 67 -10.84 16.15 11.39
CA THR A 67 -10.40 17.54 11.62
C THR A 67 -11.47 18.57 11.25
N ALA A 68 -11.47 19.71 11.95
CA ALA A 68 -12.05 20.96 11.49
C ALA A 68 -11.13 22.13 11.88
N ALA A 69 -11.08 23.19 11.06
CA ALA A 69 -10.21 24.34 11.29
C ALA A 69 -11.00 25.65 11.08
N HIS A 70 -10.84 26.59 12.02
CA HIS A 70 -11.48 27.91 12.00
C HIS A 70 -10.77 28.86 12.98
N ASP A 71 -10.67 30.15 12.65
CA ASP A 71 -10.14 31.24 13.49
C ASP A 71 -8.83 30.91 14.24
N GLY A 72 -7.84 30.34 13.55
CA GLY A 72 -6.52 30.04 14.12
C GLY A 72 -6.46 28.80 15.02
N LYS A 73 -7.54 28.01 15.07
CA LYS A 73 -7.64 26.75 15.82
C LYS A 73 -7.95 25.57 14.91
N VAL A 74 -7.43 24.42 15.32
CA VAL A 74 -7.72 23.11 14.77
C VAL A 74 -8.42 22.29 15.86
N TYR A 75 -9.49 21.60 15.49
CA TYR A 75 -10.20 20.67 16.35
C TYR A 75 -10.00 19.25 15.84
N LEU A 76 -9.59 18.35 16.73
CA LEU A 76 -9.26 16.95 16.44
C LEU A 76 -10.12 16.00 17.27
N VAL A 77 -10.31 14.78 16.73
CA VAL A 77 -10.86 13.62 17.45
C VAL A 77 -9.74 12.67 17.84
N ALA A 78 -9.67 12.31 19.12
CA ALA A 78 -8.81 11.27 19.66
C ALA A 78 -9.63 10.29 20.52
N THR A 79 -9.09 9.11 20.83
CA THR A 79 -9.86 8.02 21.45
C THR A 79 -9.17 7.52 22.72
N GLU A 80 -9.90 7.35 23.82
CA GLU A 80 -9.39 6.54 24.95
C GLU A 80 -9.81 5.09 24.72
N ILE A 81 -8.85 4.19 24.88
CA ILE A 81 -9.04 2.75 24.69
C ILE A 81 -8.99 2.10 26.07
N THR A 82 -10.07 1.44 26.46
CA THR A 82 -10.20 0.74 27.74
C THR A 82 -10.42 -0.74 27.48
N GLU A 83 -9.50 -1.59 27.90
CA GLU A 83 -9.70 -3.04 27.92
C GLU A 83 -10.66 -3.40 29.07
N LEU A 84 -11.67 -4.21 28.77
CA LEU A 84 -12.61 -4.73 29.77
C LEU A 84 -12.05 -6.03 30.36
N GLU A 85 -11.55 -5.97 31.60
CA GLU A 85 -11.16 -7.17 32.34
C GLU A 85 -12.35 -8.10 32.56
N GLN A 86 -12.26 -9.36 32.10
CA GLN A 86 -13.25 -10.40 32.40
C GLN A 86 -13.05 -10.99 33.81
N ASN A 87 -13.04 -10.14 34.83
CA ASN A 87 -12.98 -10.58 36.22
C ASN A 87 -14.40 -10.78 36.77
N GLY A 88 -14.88 -12.01 36.71
CA GLY A 88 -16.19 -12.43 37.19
C GLY A 88 -16.31 -12.39 38.72
N ASN A 89 -16.60 -11.22 39.29
CA ASN A 89 -17.21 -11.07 40.60
C ASN A 89 -17.97 -9.74 40.72
N ALA A 90 -19.30 -9.80 40.67
CA ALA A 90 -20.16 -8.66 40.91
C ALA A 90 -20.32 -8.42 42.43
N GLU A 91 -19.44 -7.61 43.03
CA GLU A 91 -19.70 -7.00 44.34
C GLU A 91 -20.11 -5.53 44.21
N LYS A 92 -20.93 -5.09 45.16
CA LYS A 92 -21.76 -3.88 45.04
C LYS A 92 -20.94 -2.61 45.27
N GLY A 93 -21.12 -1.65 44.37
CA GLY A 93 -20.29 -0.46 44.26
C GLY A 93 -20.33 0.55 45.41
N GLU A 94 -19.47 1.56 45.25
CA GLU A 94 -19.60 2.86 45.90
C GLU A 94 -19.11 3.97 44.96
N GLN A 95 -19.48 5.21 45.24
CA GLN A 95 -19.34 6.34 44.30
C GLN A 95 -18.01 7.09 44.39
N ASN A 96 -17.61 7.66 43.24
CA ASN A 96 -16.87 8.92 43.08
C ASN A 96 -15.36 9.03 43.40
N ASN A 97 -14.67 9.55 42.36
CA ASN A 97 -13.65 10.61 42.39
C ASN A 97 -12.15 10.24 42.53
N PRO A 98 -11.23 11.12 42.06
CA PRO A 98 -10.16 10.68 41.16
C PRO A 98 -8.74 11.00 41.67
N THR A 99 -7.77 10.86 40.77
CA THR A 99 -6.33 11.21 40.86
C THR A 99 -5.46 10.30 41.73
N SER A 100 -4.49 9.65 41.07
CA SER A 100 -3.09 9.75 41.47
C SER A 100 -2.18 9.68 40.25
N SER A 101 -1.43 10.76 40.03
CA SER A 101 -0.31 10.81 39.10
C SER A 101 0.86 10.01 39.68
N ASN A 102 1.54 9.21 38.85
CA ASN A 102 2.91 8.76 39.14
C ASN A 102 3.80 9.03 37.92
N GLU A 103 4.39 10.22 37.91
CA GLU A 103 5.71 10.40 37.28
C GLU A 103 6.74 9.67 38.15
N GLY A 104 7.59 8.83 37.56
CA GLY A 104 8.61 8.11 38.32
C GLY A 104 9.20 6.94 37.55
N GLY A 105 10.22 7.21 36.74
CA GLY A 105 11.04 6.13 36.19
C GLY A 105 12.02 5.60 37.25
N GLU A 106 12.01 4.29 37.50
CA GLU A 106 13.21 3.44 37.53
C GLU A 106 12.88 1.96 37.81
N LYS A 107 13.61 1.07 37.12
CA LYS A 107 13.99 -0.30 37.54
C LYS A 107 12.90 -1.26 38.03
N LEU A 108 12.47 -2.15 37.12
CA LEU A 108 11.90 -3.45 37.49
C LEU A 108 12.92 -4.30 38.25
N ASN A 109 12.48 -4.87 39.37
CA ASN A 109 13.06 -6.04 40.02
C ASN A 109 11.90 -6.87 40.62
N ALA A 110 12.12 -8.18 40.77
CA ALA A 110 11.09 -9.19 41.04
C ALA A 110 10.43 -9.10 42.43
N ASP A 111 9.24 -9.72 42.61
CA ASP A 111 9.14 -11.00 43.35
C ASP A 111 7.70 -11.53 43.57
N THR A 112 7.51 -12.83 43.22
CA THR A 112 6.58 -13.83 43.86
C THR A 112 5.05 -13.83 43.60
N PRO A 113 4.35 -15.00 43.75
CA PRO A 113 3.45 -15.51 42.71
C PRO A 113 2.06 -15.99 43.20
N ALA A 114 1.30 -16.68 42.35
CA ALA A 114 0.11 -17.48 42.71
C ALA A 114 0.14 -18.88 42.06
N SER A 115 -0.50 -19.86 42.72
CA SER A 115 -0.27 -21.31 42.58
C SER A 115 -1.46 -22.11 42.04
N ASP A 116 -1.16 -23.28 41.45
CA ASP A 116 -1.95 -24.53 41.37
C ASP A 116 -3.49 -24.47 41.27
N GLU A 117 -4.05 -25.03 40.18
CA GLU A 117 -4.88 -26.25 40.24
C GLU A 117 -5.24 -26.82 38.84
N GLY A 118 -5.55 -28.12 38.78
CA GLY A 118 -6.10 -28.85 37.62
C GLY A 118 -6.24 -30.36 37.93
N PRO A 119 -6.67 -31.25 37.00
CA PRO A 119 -7.32 -31.02 35.70
C PRO A 119 -8.55 -31.93 35.38
N GLY A 120 -9.40 -31.50 34.42
CA GLY A 120 -10.29 -32.36 33.59
C GLY A 120 -11.74 -32.59 34.07
N PRO A 121 -12.65 -33.16 33.23
CA PRO A 121 -12.46 -33.67 31.85
C PRO A 121 -13.40 -33.05 30.78
N GLU A 122 -13.08 -33.34 29.50
CA GLU A 122 -13.93 -33.39 28.29
C GLU A 122 -15.19 -32.51 28.20
N GLY A 123 -15.21 -31.50 27.31
CA GLY A 123 -16.49 -30.93 26.89
C GLY A 123 -16.52 -29.68 26.00
N GLU A 124 -15.50 -28.83 26.00
CA GLU A 124 -15.51 -27.58 25.22
C GLU A 124 -14.08 -27.14 24.86
N MET A 125 -13.88 -26.62 23.65
CA MET A 125 -12.64 -25.90 23.32
C MET A 125 -12.65 -24.55 24.06
N PRO A 126 -11.53 -24.08 24.64
CA PRO A 126 -11.42 -22.69 25.04
C PRO A 126 -11.55 -21.84 23.78
N GLY A 127 -12.71 -21.20 23.61
CA GLY A 127 -12.90 -20.23 22.54
C GLY A 127 -11.86 -19.11 22.66
N TYR A 128 -11.49 -18.52 21.53
CA TYR A 128 -10.63 -17.34 21.48
C TYR A 128 -11.32 -16.20 22.26
N MET A 129 -11.03 -16.06 23.56
CA MET A 129 -11.53 -14.96 24.38
C MET A 129 -10.76 -13.70 24.01
N GLY A 130 -11.24 -13.01 22.96
CA GLY A 130 -10.83 -11.65 22.69
C GLY A 130 -11.22 -10.76 23.86
N SER A 131 -10.27 -9.98 24.39
CA SER A 131 -10.56 -8.88 25.30
C SER A 131 -11.52 -7.91 24.62
N ALA A 132 -12.66 -7.61 25.26
CA ALA A 132 -13.57 -6.59 24.74
C ALA A 132 -12.93 -5.21 24.93
N VAL A 133 -12.79 -4.46 23.84
CA VAL A 133 -12.09 -3.16 23.82
C VAL A 133 -13.12 -2.05 23.67
N MET A 134 -13.14 -1.12 24.62
CA MET A 134 -14.01 0.05 24.62
C MET A 134 -13.30 1.27 24.03
N HIS A 135 -13.94 1.92 23.07
CA HIS A 135 -13.51 3.19 22.48
C HIS A 135 -14.35 4.35 23.04
N ASN A 136 -13.67 5.37 23.58
CA ASN A 136 -14.29 6.60 24.04
C ASN A 136 -13.65 7.82 23.35
N ASP A 137 -14.30 8.35 22.32
CA ASP A 137 -13.79 9.52 21.59
C ASP A 137 -13.93 10.82 22.40
N TYR A 138 -12.91 11.67 22.32
CA TYR A 138 -12.86 13.01 22.92
C TYR A 138 -12.31 14.05 21.95
N LEU A 139 -12.72 15.30 22.16
CA LEU A 139 -12.32 16.44 21.35
C LEU A 139 -11.11 17.16 21.92
N ILE A 140 -10.17 17.52 21.05
CA ILE A 140 -8.98 18.32 21.35
C ILE A 140 -9.04 19.61 20.54
N SER A 141 -8.70 20.75 21.15
CA SER A 141 -8.35 21.96 20.42
C SER A 141 -6.83 22.18 20.47
N VAL A 142 -6.24 22.56 19.35
CA VAL A 142 -4.84 22.99 19.22
C VAL A 142 -4.79 24.27 18.38
N ASN A 143 -3.87 25.18 18.67
CA ASN A 143 -3.63 26.33 17.80
C ASN A 143 -2.96 25.86 16.50
N GLU A 144 -3.12 26.58 15.39
CA GLU A 144 -2.47 26.21 14.11
C GLU A 144 -0.92 26.13 14.17
N ASP A 145 -0.29 26.75 15.18
CA ASP A 145 1.15 26.68 15.45
C ASP A 145 1.57 25.51 16.36
N GLY A 146 0.65 24.57 16.64
CA GLY A 146 0.88 23.39 17.50
C GLY A 146 0.91 23.68 19.01
N THR A 147 0.67 24.93 19.42
CA THR A 147 0.63 25.32 20.84
C THR A 147 -0.76 25.13 21.44
N ASN A 148 -0.86 25.23 22.77
CA ASN A 148 -2.15 25.26 23.50
C ASN A 148 -3.04 24.03 23.23
N VAL A 149 -2.43 22.85 23.07
CA VAL A 149 -3.12 21.57 22.98
C VAL A 149 -3.89 21.33 24.28
N LYS A 150 -5.20 21.12 24.18
CA LYS A 150 -6.05 20.80 25.33
C LYS A 150 -7.26 19.99 24.90
N LYS A 151 -7.70 19.06 25.75
CA LYS A 151 -9.05 18.49 25.64
C LYS A 151 -10.08 19.62 25.79
N LEU A 152 -11.19 19.55 25.06
CA LEU A 152 -12.29 20.52 25.22
C LEU A 152 -12.93 20.35 26.61
N PRO A 153 -12.83 21.34 27.51
CA PRO A 153 -13.12 21.14 28.94
C PRO A 153 -14.60 20.96 29.27
N GLU A 154 -15.51 21.41 28.39
CA GLU A 154 -16.96 21.23 28.55
C GLU A 154 -17.52 20.11 27.67
N TYR A 155 -16.70 19.44 26.85
CA TYR A 155 -17.14 18.29 26.06
C TYR A 155 -17.44 17.09 26.96
N LYS A 156 -18.62 16.50 26.72
CA LYS A 156 -19.06 15.22 27.29
C LYS A 156 -19.81 14.45 26.21
N ALA A 157 -19.57 13.15 26.13
CA ALA A 157 -20.41 12.24 25.34
C ALA A 157 -21.87 12.33 25.83
N PRO A 158 -22.88 12.17 24.95
CA PRO A 158 -24.27 12.11 25.37
C PRO A 158 -24.55 10.84 26.18
N GLU A 159 -25.55 10.88 27.05
CA GLU A 159 -26.06 9.68 27.73
C GLU A 159 -26.82 8.81 26.73
N PHE A 160 -26.60 7.49 26.78
CA PHE A 160 -27.38 6.53 25.99
C PHE A 160 -28.78 6.41 26.59
N LYS A 161 -29.80 6.79 25.81
CA LYS A 161 -31.19 6.78 26.25
C LYS A 161 -31.69 5.35 26.43
N ASP A 162 -32.39 5.08 27.53
CA ASP A 162 -32.96 3.76 27.85
C ASP A 162 -31.90 2.62 27.93
N ALA A 163 -30.66 2.96 28.31
CA ALA A 163 -29.59 1.98 28.51
C ALA A 163 -29.93 0.95 29.61
N PRO A 164 -29.65 -0.35 29.39
CA PRO A 164 -29.77 -1.38 30.43
C PRO A 164 -28.89 -1.06 31.65
N GLU A 165 -29.34 -1.47 32.83
CA GLU A 165 -28.55 -1.33 34.06
C GLU A 165 -27.25 -2.14 33.96
N GLY A 166 -26.10 -1.48 34.15
CA GLY A 166 -24.78 -2.09 33.98
C GLY A 166 -24.27 -2.19 32.53
N ALA A 167 -24.98 -1.63 31.54
CA ALA A 167 -24.51 -1.60 30.15
C ALA A 167 -23.21 -0.80 29.99
N VAL A 168 -22.27 -1.34 29.20
CA VAL A 168 -21.04 -0.65 28.82
C VAL A 168 -21.25 0.02 27.47
N ILE A 169 -21.12 1.36 27.46
CA ILE A 169 -21.38 2.23 26.30
C ILE A 169 -20.07 2.84 25.85
N GLY A 170 -19.73 2.68 24.57
CA GLY A 170 -18.65 3.43 23.92
C GLY A 170 -19.21 4.60 23.10
N ASN A 171 -18.40 5.63 22.86
CA ASN A 171 -18.76 6.74 21.97
C ASN A 171 -17.75 6.92 20.83
N THR A 172 -18.27 7.28 19.65
CA THR A 172 -17.50 7.47 18.42
C THR A 172 -17.97 8.73 17.68
N ILE A 173 -17.06 9.67 17.44
CA ILE A 173 -17.33 10.85 16.63
C ILE A 173 -17.12 10.46 15.15
N LEU A 174 -18.19 10.54 14.37
CA LEU A 174 -18.25 10.18 12.95
C LEU A 174 -17.87 11.34 12.02
N SER A 175 -18.13 12.57 12.45
CA SER A 175 -17.88 13.78 11.66
C SER A 175 -17.65 14.98 12.57
N ILE A 176 -16.80 15.93 12.16
CA ILE A 176 -16.57 17.21 12.83
C ILE A 176 -16.49 18.32 11.78
N ASN A 177 -17.14 19.45 12.05
CA ASN A 177 -17.13 20.66 11.23
C ASN A 177 -17.13 21.89 12.15
N THR A 178 -16.71 23.04 11.62
CA THR A 178 -16.73 24.34 12.32
C THR A 178 -17.65 25.32 11.61
N GLU A 179 -18.51 26.00 12.38
CA GLU A 179 -19.40 27.05 11.92
C GLU A 179 -18.69 28.43 11.94
N LYS A 180 -19.25 29.41 11.21
CA LYS A 180 -18.66 30.75 11.04
C LYS A 180 -18.53 31.58 12.33
N ASP A 181 -19.18 31.15 13.40
CA ASP A 181 -19.14 31.73 14.75
C ASP A 181 -18.22 30.95 15.70
N GLY A 182 -17.48 29.95 15.19
CA GLY A 182 -16.58 29.09 15.94
C GLY A 182 -17.25 27.91 16.64
N ASN A 183 -18.57 27.76 16.56
CA ASN A 183 -19.26 26.58 17.08
C ASN A 183 -18.84 25.31 16.32
N ILE A 184 -18.86 24.18 17.02
CA ILE A 184 -18.40 22.88 16.51
C ILE A 184 -19.64 22.02 16.26
N LEU A 185 -19.79 21.53 15.03
CA LEU A 185 -20.85 20.62 14.64
C LEU A 185 -20.28 19.20 14.53
N ILE A 186 -20.80 18.26 15.33
CA ILE A 186 -20.38 16.85 15.31
C ILE A 186 -21.55 15.90 15.03
N ALA A 187 -21.24 14.79 14.37
CA ALA A 187 -22.06 13.58 14.41
C ALA A 187 -21.38 12.56 15.34
N GLU A 188 -22.13 12.00 16.28
CA GLU A 188 -21.59 11.15 17.34
C GLU A 188 -22.48 9.92 17.57
N LYS A 189 -21.90 8.74 17.40
CA LYS A 189 -22.48 7.42 17.66
C LYS A 189 -22.19 7.00 19.11
N LEU A 190 -23.22 6.54 19.81
CA LEU A 190 -23.10 5.72 21.01
C LEU A 190 -23.46 4.27 20.66
N GLU A 191 -22.76 3.31 21.23
CA GLU A 191 -23.00 1.88 21.01
C GLU A 191 -22.87 1.11 22.32
N ILE A 192 -23.84 0.24 22.62
CA ILE A 192 -23.74 -0.73 23.70
C ILE A 192 -22.87 -1.89 23.20
N MET A 193 -21.70 -2.08 23.82
CA MET A 193 -20.74 -3.11 23.40
C MET A 193 -20.98 -4.48 24.05
N ASN A 194 -21.80 -4.54 25.11
CA ASN A 194 -22.32 -5.78 25.70
C ASN A 194 -23.57 -5.47 26.55
N SER A 195 -24.56 -6.37 26.52
CA SER A 195 -25.64 -6.41 27.51
C SER A 195 -25.64 -7.78 28.21
N PHE A 196 -25.52 -7.77 29.55
CA PHE A 196 -25.55 -8.97 30.37
C PHE A 196 -26.90 -9.07 31.09
N GLU A 197 -27.81 -9.93 30.63
CA GLU A 197 -28.97 -10.32 31.44
C GLU A 197 -28.62 -11.52 32.33
N LEU A 198 -28.69 -11.32 33.65
CA LEU A 198 -28.62 -12.41 34.63
C LEU A 198 -29.94 -13.19 34.64
N ILE A 199 -30.10 -14.13 33.71
CA ILE A 199 -31.22 -15.07 33.70
C ILE A 199 -30.80 -16.37 34.41
N SER A 200 -31.43 -16.67 35.54
CA SER A 200 -31.32 -17.95 36.26
C SER A 200 -29.89 -18.46 36.59
N GLY A 201 -28.91 -17.56 36.75
CA GLY A 201 -27.56 -17.92 37.18
C GLY A 201 -26.59 -18.30 36.06
N SER A 202 -26.96 -18.09 34.80
CA SER A 202 -26.07 -18.18 33.63
C SER A 202 -26.08 -16.84 32.89
N ALA A 203 -24.91 -16.33 32.53
CA ALA A 203 -24.79 -15.17 31.65
C ALA A 203 -24.91 -15.63 30.18
N GLU A 204 -26.05 -15.38 29.55
CA GLU A 204 -26.17 -15.47 28.09
C GLU A 204 -25.76 -14.13 27.47
N VAL A 205 -24.82 -14.15 26.53
CA VAL A 205 -24.52 -12.99 25.68
C VAL A 205 -25.66 -12.83 24.69
N LYS A 206 -26.41 -11.74 24.80
CA LYS A 206 -27.34 -11.31 23.75
C LYS A 206 -26.66 -10.30 22.83
N ASP A 207 -26.36 -10.73 21.61
CA ASP A 207 -26.00 -9.83 20.51
C ASP A 207 -27.17 -8.88 20.20
N GLN A 208 -27.12 -7.71 20.81
CA GLN A 208 -27.98 -6.57 20.50
C GLN A 208 -27.14 -5.29 20.48
N ASN A 209 -26.35 -5.10 19.42
CA ASN A 209 -25.74 -3.82 19.10
C ASN A 209 -26.83 -2.77 18.90
N THR A 210 -27.21 -2.12 20.00
CA THR A 210 -28.15 -1.01 19.99
C THR A 210 -27.31 0.25 19.86
N GLU A 211 -27.49 0.95 18.75
CA GLU A 211 -26.79 2.21 18.45
C GLU A 211 -27.73 3.40 18.58
N GLN A 212 -27.20 4.53 19.04
CA GLN A 212 -27.87 5.83 19.01
C GLN A 212 -26.92 6.85 18.40
N VAL A 213 -27.37 7.67 17.45
CA VAL A 213 -26.48 8.61 16.75
C VAL A 213 -27.06 10.01 16.81
N TYR A 214 -26.26 10.96 17.27
CA TYR A 214 -26.67 12.33 17.51
C TYR A 214 -25.95 13.31 16.59
N LEU A 215 -26.70 14.26 16.04
CA LEU A 215 -26.14 15.49 15.49
C LEU A 215 -26.14 16.54 16.61
N ARG A 216 -24.95 17.03 16.97
CA ARG A 216 -24.74 17.94 18.10
C ARG A 216 -24.03 19.21 17.63
N ARG A 217 -24.51 20.37 18.09
CA ARG A 217 -23.78 21.64 18.03
C ARG A 217 -23.21 21.94 19.41
N LEU A 218 -21.91 22.21 19.46
CA LEU A 218 -21.15 22.51 20.68
C LEU A 218 -20.54 23.92 20.60
N SER A 219 -20.25 24.53 21.75
CA SER A 219 -19.41 25.73 21.81
C SER A 219 -17.94 25.42 21.47
N PRO A 220 -17.08 26.42 21.23
CA PRO A 220 -15.64 26.24 21.06
C PRO A 220 -14.92 25.52 22.22
N GLU A 221 -15.55 25.45 23.40
CA GLU A 221 -15.09 24.78 24.62
C GLU A 221 -15.68 23.36 24.79
N GLY A 222 -16.57 22.93 23.89
CA GLY A 222 -17.19 21.61 23.87
C GLY A 222 -18.59 21.52 24.48
N LYS A 223 -19.16 22.63 24.99
CA LYS A 223 -20.46 22.64 25.66
C LYS A 223 -21.61 22.41 24.68
N GLU A 224 -22.52 21.48 24.95
CA GLU A 224 -23.71 21.25 24.12
C GLU A 224 -24.64 22.49 24.05
N ILE A 225 -24.88 22.96 22.83
CA ILE A 225 -25.78 24.08 22.48
C ILE A 225 -27.12 23.53 21.95
N ASN A 226 -27.06 22.54 21.06
CA ASN A 226 -28.23 21.88 20.49
C ASN A 226 -27.91 20.41 20.15
N LYS A 227 -28.91 19.54 20.19
CA LYS A 227 -28.80 18.11 19.85
C LYS A 227 -30.09 17.58 19.25
N ILE A 228 -29.97 16.74 18.23
CA ILE A 228 -31.07 15.92 17.69
C ILE A 228 -30.58 14.48 17.47
N GLY A 229 -31.45 13.50 17.73
CA GLY A 229 -31.20 12.11 17.36
C GLY A 229 -31.42 11.89 15.86
N LEU A 230 -30.44 11.31 15.18
CA LEU A 230 -30.48 11.10 13.73
C LEU A 230 -31.51 10.05 13.31
N GLU A 231 -31.97 9.19 14.22
CA GLU A 231 -33.10 8.30 14.00
C GLU A 231 -34.39 9.06 13.64
N THR A 232 -34.52 10.31 14.09
CA THR A 232 -35.65 11.20 13.73
C THR A 232 -35.56 11.73 12.28
N ILE A 233 -34.42 11.56 11.61
CA ILE A 233 -34.10 12.09 10.28
C ILE A 233 -33.93 10.94 9.26
N VAL A 234 -33.06 9.98 9.59
CA VAL A 234 -32.66 8.86 8.73
C VAL A 234 -33.57 7.64 8.92
N GLY A 235 -34.09 7.46 10.14
CA GLY A 235 -34.86 6.29 10.58
C GLY A 235 -34.02 5.32 11.44
N GLU A 236 -34.69 4.58 12.30
CA GLU A 236 -34.04 3.55 13.15
C GLU A 236 -33.27 2.51 12.31
N GLY A 237 -32.06 2.15 12.77
CA GLY A 237 -31.24 1.08 12.18
C GLY A 237 -30.71 1.32 10.77
N LYS A 238 -30.61 2.58 10.28
CA LYS A 238 -30.22 2.88 8.89
C LYS A 238 -29.06 3.86 8.77
N GLY A 239 -28.00 3.45 8.05
CA GLY A 239 -27.08 4.35 7.36
C GLY A 239 -26.10 5.14 8.24
N TYR A 240 -25.62 4.55 9.34
CA TYR A 240 -24.71 5.23 10.28
C TYR A 240 -23.22 4.92 10.10
N TYR A 241 -22.85 4.00 9.20
CA TYR A 241 -21.46 3.55 9.00
C TYR A 241 -20.58 4.52 8.19
N ASP A 242 -21.18 5.30 7.29
CA ASP A 242 -20.53 6.41 6.60
C ASP A 242 -21.41 7.66 6.80
N PHE A 243 -20.84 8.71 7.38
CA PHE A 243 -21.58 9.91 7.73
C PHE A 243 -20.73 11.16 7.51
N LYS A 244 -21.17 12.02 6.58
CA LYS A 244 -20.45 13.24 6.20
C LYS A 244 -21.37 14.43 6.29
N ILE A 245 -20.87 15.57 6.79
CA ILE A 245 -21.61 16.83 6.87
C ILE A 245 -20.82 17.94 6.16
N LYS A 246 -21.52 18.82 5.43
CA LYS A 246 -21.02 20.13 4.98
C LYS A 246 -22.01 21.24 5.32
N ILE A 247 -21.49 22.42 5.65
CA ILE A 247 -22.27 23.61 5.98
C ILE A 247 -22.29 24.53 4.77
N ALA A 248 -23.47 24.82 4.24
CA ALA A 248 -23.64 25.78 3.15
C ALA A 248 -23.41 27.23 3.65
N PRO A 249 -22.98 28.17 2.79
CA PRO A 249 -22.75 29.57 3.16
C PRO A 249 -23.94 30.28 3.82
N THR A 250 -25.16 29.81 3.52
CA THR A 250 -26.45 30.26 4.05
C THR A 250 -26.85 29.61 5.39
N GLY A 251 -26.10 28.63 5.89
CA GLY A 251 -26.29 27.99 7.19
C GLY A 251 -27.02 26.64 7.16
N GLU A 252 -27.55 26.21 6.01
CA GLU A 252 -28.07 24.85 5.85
C GLU A 252 -26.96 23.79 5.95
N LEU A 253 -27.33 22.63 6.47
CA LEU A 253 -26.47 21.47 6.57
C LEU A 253 -26.82 20.49 5.46
N VAL A 254 -25.84 20.05 4.68
CA VAL A 254 -25.96 18.93 3.76
C VAL A 254 -25.32 17.72 4.42
N ILE A 255 -26.10 16.66 4.59
CA ILE A 255 -25.72 15.43 5.30
C ILE A 255 -25.79 14.27 4.32
N LEU A 256 -24.71 13.50 4.24
CA LEU A 256 -24.70 12.16 3.67
C LEU A 256 -24.83 11.15 4.82
N ALA A 257 -25.78 10.21 4.71
CA ALA A 257 -25.96 9.10 5.63
C ALA A 257 -25.92 7.76 4.86
N GLY A 258 -24.97 6.90 5.22
CA GLY A 258 -24.56 5.76 4.41
C GLY A 258 -24.04 6.21 3.04
N GLU A 259 -24.16 5.34 2.05
CA GLU A 259 -23.59 5.56 0.72
C GLU A 259 -24.45 6.43 -0.23
N THR A 260 -25.75 6.59 0.03
CA THR A 260 -26.68 7.15 -0.97
C THR A 260 -27.71 8.16 -0.45
N GLN A 261 -28.00 8.23 0.85
CA GLN A 261 -29.06 9.10 1.37
C GLN A 261 -28.52 10.50 1.67
N ILE A 262 -29.13 11.53 1.08
CA ILE A 262 -28.72 12.92 1.28
C ILE A 262 -29.86 13.73 1.91
N PHE A 263 -29.57 14.42 3.00
CA PHE A 263 -30.52 15.28 3.70
C PHE A 263 -30.04 16.73 3.66
N VAL A 264 -30.98 17.66 3.55
CA VAL A 264 -30.74 19.09 3.75
C VAL A 264 -31.51 19.53 4.97
N LEU A 265 -30.81 20.05 5.97
CA LEU A 265 -31.38 20.58 7.21
C LEU A 265 -31.17 22.10 7.26
N ALA A 266 -32.06 22.82 7.94
CA ALA A 266 -31.78 24.19 8.36
C ALA A 266 -30.81 24.20 9.57
N ALA A 267 -30.32 25.39 9.92
CA ALA A 267 -29.38 25.56 11.03
C ALA A 267 -29.95 25.12 12.41
N ASP A 268 -31.27 25.06 12.57
CA ASP A 268 -31.95 24.55 13.77
C ASP A 268 -32.16 23.02 13.78
N PHE A 269 -31.60 22.33 12.78
CA PHE A 269 -31.74 20.90 12.48
C PHE A 269 -33.11 20.45 11.93
N SER A 270 -34.03 21.38 11.60
CA SER A 270 -35.27 21.02 10.91
C SER A 270 -34.98 20.54 9.47
N VAL A 271 -35.62 19.45 9.04
CA VAL A 271 -35.39 18.86 7.70
C VAL A 271 -36.08 19.71 6.63
N LYS A 272 -35.27 20.29 5.72
CA LYS A 272 -35.74 21.02 4.52
C LYS A 272 -35.95 20.10 3.32
N GLY A 273 -35.18 19.02 3.20
CA GLY A 273 -35.27 18.10 2.07
C GLY A 273 -34.60 16.75 2.30
N LYS A 274 -35.07 15.74 1.59
CA LYS A 274 -34.51 14.38 1.55
C LYS A 274 -34.37 13.94 0.08
N MET A 275 -33.20 13.44 -0.26
CA MET A 275 -32.80 13.01 -1.60
C MET A 275 -32.06 11.66 -1.50
N SER A 276 -31.90 11.00 -2.65
CA SER A 276 -31.07 9.80 -2.76
C SER A 276 -30.29 9.87 -4.07
N LEU A 277 -29.04 9.42 -4.06
CA LEU A 277 -28.42 8.90 -5.28
C LEU A 277 -29.05 7.53 -5.56
N PRO A 278 -29.42 7.18 -6.81
CA PRO A 278 -29.86 5.82 -7.14
C PRO A 278 -28.69 4.84 -7.02
N GLU A 279 -28.89 3.72 -6.34
CA GLU A 279 -27.85 2.71 -6.09
C GLU A 279 -27.23 2.18 -7.41
N GLU A 280 -28.01 2.11 -8.48
CA GLU A 280 -27.54 1.69 -9.80
C GLU A 280 -26.74 2.77 -10.56
N LYS A 281 -26.63 3.99 -10.03
CA LYS A 281 -25.60 4.96 -10.42
C LYS A 281 -24.32 4.74 -9.61
N GLY A 282 -24.44 4.49 -8.30
CA GLY A 282 -23.31 4.15 -7.43
C GLY A 282 -23.42 4.80 -6.04
N TRP A 283 -22.32 4.83 -5.29
CA TRP A 283 -22.23 5.44 -3.97
C TRP A 283 -21.53 6.80 -3.97
N VAL A 284 -21.97 7.71 -3.10
CA VAL A 284 -21.35 9.02 -2.87
C VAL A 284 -20.04 8.83 -2.10
N GLN A 285 -18.92 9.10 -2.76
CA GLN A 285 -17.59 8.97 -2.17
C GLN A 285 -17.31 10.11 -1.19
N ASN A 286 -17.68 11.34 -1.55
CA ASN A 286 -17.51 12.51 -0.69
C ASN A 286 -18.61 13.56 -0.91
N ILE A 287 -18.77 14.48 0.05
CA ILE A 287 -19.50 15.73 -0.15
C ILE A 287 -18.55 16.89 0.06
N VAL A 288 -18.56 17.85 -0.86
CA VAL A 288 -17.55 18.91 -0.95
C VAL A 288 -18.19 20.28 -1.03
N SER A 289 -17.53 21.26 -0.41
CA SER A 289 -17.79 22.68 -0.63
C SER A 289 -17.00 23.13 -1.86
N MET A 290 -17.67 23.67 -2.87
CA MET A 290 -17.04 24.27 -4.04
C MET A 290 -16.45 25.64 -3.70
N ALA A 291 -15.59 26.20 -4.56
CA ALA A 291 -14.97 27.52 -4.32
C ALA A 291 -15.96 28.70 -4.19
N ASP A 292 -17.16 28.60 -4.76
CA ASP A 292 -18.25 29.58 -4.54
C ASP A 292 -19.05 29.33 -3.25
N GLY A 293 -18.66 28.30 -2.50
CA GLY A 293 -19.32 27.81 -1.29
C GLY A 293 -20.51 26.89 -1.54
N SER A 294 -20.95 26.67 -2.79
CA SER A 294 -22.04 25.71 -3.05
C SER A 294 -21.61 24.28 -2.72
N ILE A 295 -22.56 23.43 -2.30
CA ILE A 295 -22.26 22.05 -1.90
C ILE A 295 -22.54 21.09 -3.07
N ALA A 296 -21.69 20.10 -3.27
CA ALA A 296 -21.87 19.05 -4.26
C ALA A 296 -21.49 17.66 -3.74
N LEU A 297 -22.09 16.62 -4.34
CA LEU A 297 -21.75 15.23 -4.11
C LEU A 297 -20.69 14.79 -5.13
N ALA A 298 -19.62 14.15 -4.69
CA ALA A 298 -18.66 13.48 -5.57
C ALA A 298 -18.92 11.97 -5.58
N TYR A 299 -19.14 11.39 -6.75
CA TYR A 299 -19.45 9.97 -6.90
C TYR A 299 -18.94 9.39 -8.23
N THR A 300 -18.95 8.07 -8.34
CA THR A 300 -18.64 7.35 -9.59
C THR A 300 -19.92 6.79 -10.20
N ASP A 301 -20.17 7.08 -11.49
CA ASP A 301 -21.29 6.48 -12.23
C ASP A 301 -20.88 5.09 -12.76
N PHE A 302 -21.33 4.01 -12.11
CA PHE A 302 -20.94 2.63 -12.45
C PHE A 302 -21.42 2.15 -13.81
N LYS A 303 -22.43 2.80 -14.42
CA LYS A 303 -22.89 2.43 -15.77
C LYS A 303 -21.98 3.00 -16.85
N GLN A 304 -21.31 4.12 -16.56
CA GLN A 304 -20.48 4.86 -17.53
C GLN A 304 -18.98 4.79 -17.21
N GLY A 305 -18.60 4.43 -15.97
CA GLY A 305 -17.23 4.47 -15.48
C GLY A 305 -16.72 5.88 -15.17
N GLU A 306 -17.60 6.88 -15.19
CA GLU A 306 -17.26 8.30 -15.10
C GLU A 306 -17.21 8.81 -13.66
N ARG A 307 -16.34 9.80 -13.40
CA ARG A 307 -16.32 10.57 -12.15
C ARG A 307 -17.27 11.75 -12.29
N VAL A 308 -18.12 11.98 -11.30
CA VAL A 308 -19.21 12.95 -11.37
C VAL A 308 -19.26 13.82 -10.11
N LEU A 309 -19.42 15.13 -10.34
CA LEU A 309 -19.79 16.09 -9.32
C LEU A 309 -21.28 16.46 -9.50
N LYS A 310 -22.10 16.35 -8.44
CA LYS A 310 -23.54 16.59 -8.48
C LYS A 310 -23.93 17.69 -7.49
N PRO A 311 -24.05 18.96 -7.93
CA PRO A 311 -24.37 20.07 -7.04
C PRO A 311 -25.75 19.95 -6.39
N VAL A 312 -25.88 20.50 -5.18
CA VAL A 312 -27.11 20.48 -4.38
C VAL A 312 -27.77 21.86 -4.40
N ASP A 313 -29.08 21.92 -4.62
CA ASP A 313 -29.90 23.09 -4.31
C ASP A 313 -30.33 23.04 -2.84
N VAL A 314 -29.52 23.63 -1.96
CA VAL A 314 -29.79 23.64 -0.51
C VAL A 314 -31.01 24.48 -0.10
N GLN A 315 -31.56 25.29 -1.02
CA GLN A 315 -32.78 26.05 -0.75
C GLN A 315 -34.03 25.24 -1.06
N LYS A 316 -34.00 24.40 -2.09
CA LYS A 316 -35.12 23.52 -2.47
C LYS A 316 -35.03 22.10 -1.90
N GLY A 317 -33.84 21.65 -1.53
CA GLY A 317 -33.59 20.23 -1.20
C GLY A 317 -33.61 19.34 -2.44
N GLU A 318 -33.02 19.80 -3.56
CA GLU A 318 -32.99 19.10 -4.85
C GLU A 318 -31.56 18.86 -5.35
N LEU A 319 -31.31 17.75 -6.06
CA LEU A 319 -30.05 17.53 -6.76
C LEU A 319 -30.08 18.16 -8.16
N LYS A 320 -29.01 18.87 -8.54
CA LYS A 320 -28.86 19.51 -9.85
C LYS A 320 -28.31 18.52 -10.90
N ALA A 321 -28.09 19.01 -12.12
CA ALA A 321 -27.49 18.25 -13.20
C ALA A 321 -26.07 17.76 -12.86
N ASP A 322 -25.70 16.64 -13.45
CA ASP A 322 -24.36 16.03 -13.29
C ASP A 322 -23.30 16.89 -14.00
N ILE A 323 -22.14 17.07 -13.37
CA ILE A 323 -20.96 17.71 -13.94
C ILE A 323 -19.88 16.63 -14.06
N ALA A 324 -19.33 16.44 -15.25
CA ALA A 324 -18.24 15.51 -15.48
C ALA A 324 -16.94 16.02 -14.81
N LEU A 325 -16.32 15.14 -14.02
CA LEU A 325 -14.98 15.31 -13.50
C LEU A 325 -13.99 14.53 -14.38
N PRO A 326 -12.70 14.90 -14.37
CA PRO A 326 -11.71 14.13 -15.09
C PRO A 326 -11.51 12.76 -14.41
N ARG A 327 -11.03 11.78 -15.16
CA ARG A 327 -11.10 10.36 -14.77
C ARG A 327 -10.32 10.04 -13.49
N GLU A 328 -9.22 10.76 -13.28
CA GLU A 328 -8.33 10.71 -12.13
C GLU A 328 -8.92 11.30 -10.84
N ALA A 329 -10.15 11.84 -10.88
CA ALA A 329 -10.87 12.36 -9.71
C ALA A 329 -11.40 11.26 -8.77
N PHE A 330 -10.50 10.43 -8.23
CA PHE A 330 -10.82 9.38 -7.26
C PHE A 330 -11.08 9.91 -5.84
N ASP A 331 -10.32 10.91 -5.41
CA ASP A 331 -10.48 11.59 -4.12
C ASP A 331 -10.71 13.09 -4.34
N VAL A 332 -11.98 13.48 -4.35
CA VAL A 332 -12.42 14.86 -4.54
C VAL A 332 -12.53 15.56 -3.18
N ARG A 333 -11.89 16.71 -3.06
CA ARG A 333 -11.84 17.55 -1.85
C ARG A 333 -12.48 18.91 -2.11
N ASP A 334 -12.71 19.67 -1.02
CA ASP A 334 -13.26 21.03 -1.08
C ASP A 334 -12.43 21.91 -2.04
N GLY A 335 -13.12 22.77 -2.79
CA GLY A 335 -12.51 23.75 -3.69
C GLY A 335 -11.76 24.84 -2.93
N ALA A 336 -10.58 25.19 -3.42
CA ALA A 336 -9.72 26.24 -2.87
C ALA A 336 -8.93 26.93 -3.98
N MET A 337 -8.27 28.05 -3.64
CA MET A 337 -7.42 28.82 -4.57
C MET A 337 -8.08 29.23 -5.91
N GLY A 338 -9.41 29.33 -5.94
CA GLY A 338 -10.19 29.65 -7.14
C GLY A 338 -10.57 28.46 -8.03
N TYR A 339 -10.18 27.23 -7.65
CA TYR A 339 -10.60 26.00 -8.31
C TYR A 339 -11.90 25.47 -7.69
N ASP A 340 -12.86 25.08 -8.54
CA ASP A 340 -14.20 24.66 -8.11
C ASP A 340 -14.15 23.47 -7.15
N VAL A 341 -13.25 22.51 -7.40
CA VAL A 341 -12.92 21.39 -6.50
C VAL A 341 -11.43 21.09 -6.59
N LEU A 342 -10.90 20.40 -5.58
CA LEU A 342 -9.57 19.82 -5.60
C LEU A 342 -9.64 18.30 -5.81
N ILE A 343 -8.63 17.75 -6.46
CA ILE A 343 -8.44 16.32 -6.69
C ILE A 343 -7.12 15.91 -6.04
N SER A 344 -7.19 15.04 -5.03
CA SER A 344 -6.01 14.47 -4.38
C SER A 344 -5.58 13.19 -5.08
N GLY A 345 -4.32 13.13 -5.51
CA GLY A 345 -3.63 11.90 -5.90
C GLY A 345 -2.55 11.51 -4.88
N GLN A 346 -1.91 10.36 -5.10
CA GLN A 346 -0.81 9.88 -4.26
C GLN A 346 0.38 10.85 -4.21
N ASN A 347 0.64 11.55 -5.32
CA ASN A 347 1.83 12.40 -5.51
C ASN A 347 1.50 13.90 -5.51
N THR A 348 0.27 14.27 -5.85
CA THR A 348 -0.10 15.64 -6.20
C THR A 348 -1.49 16.00 -5.69
N VAL A 349 -1.74 17.31 -5.54
CA VAL A 349 -3.08 17.90 -5.41
C VAL A 349 -3.30 18.79 -6.61
N THR A 350 -4.37 18.52 -7.33
CA THR A 350 -4.72 19.17 -8.60
C THR A 350 -5.99 20.00 -8.42
N GLY A 351 -5.94 21.26 -8.80
CA GLY A 351 -7.13 22.12 -8.88
C GLY A 351 -7.89 21.85 -10.17
N TYR A 352 -9.22 21.71 -10.08
CA TYR A 352 -10.07 21.54 -11.25
C TYR A 352 -11.10 22.67 -11.37
N ASN A 353 -11.18 23.27 -12.56
CA ASN A 353 -12.24 24.20 -12.94
C ASN A 353 -13.29 23.48 -13.80
N THR A 354 -14.52 23.41 -13.30
CA THR A 354 -15.62 22.65 -13.92
C THR A 354 -16.17 23.30 -15.19
N LYS A 355 -15.99 24.62 -15.37
CA LYS A 355 -16.49 25.36 -16.54
C LYS A 355 -15.49 25.35 -17.69
N GLU A 356 -14.19 25.41 -17.37
CA GLU A 356 -13.10 25.32 -18.33
C GLU A 356 -12.70 23.86 -18.64
N ALA A 357 -13.17 22.90 -17.84
CA ALA A 357 -12.74 21.50 -17.86
C ALA A 357 -11.21 21.36 -17.80
N LYS A 358 -10.58 22.17 -16.94
CA LYS A 358 -9.12 22.32 -16.85
C LYS A 358 -8.61 21.90 -15.47
N SER A 359 -7.59 21.06 -15.48
CA SER A 359 -6.79 20.66 -14.31
C SER A 359 -5.47 21.44 -14.25
N GLU A 360 -4.99 21.79 -13.07
CA GLU A 360 -3.67 22.42 -12.83
C GLU A 360 -3.06 21.89 -11.51
N GLU A 361 -1.78 21.52 -11.51
CA GLU A 361 -1.09 21.04 -10.29
C GLU A 361 -0.89 22.20 -9.30
N ILE A 362 -1.34 22.02 -8.06
CA ILE A 362 -1.17 23.00 -6.98
C ILE A 362 -0.06 22.57 -6.01
N ILE A 363 -0.09 21.30 -5.59
CA ILE A 363 0.90 20.73 -4.67
C ILE A 363 1.48 19.48 -5.31
N ASN A 364 2.80 19.33 -5.23
CA ASN A 364 3.50 18.07 -5.46
C ASN A 364 4.15 17.67 -4.12
N TRP A 365 3.67 16.59 -3.50
CA TRP A 365 4.01 16.23 -2.12
C TRP A 365 5.52 16.02 -1.93
N VAL A 366 6.15 15.35 -2.88
CA VAL A 366 7.61 15.13 -2.89
C VAL A 366 8.37 16.45 -3.00
N SER A 367 7.91 17.35 -3.86
CA SER A 367 8.48 18.70 -4.01
C SER A 367 8.25 19.60 -2.80
N ALA A 368 7.27 19.29 -1.95
CA ALA A 368 7.01 19.95 -0.67
C ALA A 368 7.69 19.26 0.53
N ASP A 369 8.49 18.21 0.29
CA ASP A 369 9.16 17.38 1.31
C ASP A 369 8.18 16.69 2.28
N ILE A 370 7.07 16.18 1.74
CA ILE A 370 6.01 15.43 2.44
C ILE A 370 5.76 14.07 1.76
N MET A 371 5.48 13.06 2.57
CA MET A 371 4.88 11.81 2.11
C MET A 371 3.38 12.00 1.93
N GLY A 372 2.89 11.98 0.68
CA GLY A 372 1.46 12.14 0.39
C GLY A 372 0.58 11.08 1.06
N GLU A 373 1.09 9.87 1.23
CA GLU A 373 0.44 8.76 1.94
C GLU A 373 0.25 9.02 3.45
N ASP A 374 1.07 9.88 4.05
CA ASP A 374 0.96 10.26 5.46
C ASP A 374 -0.10 11.36 5.67
N VAL A 375 -0.60 12.04 4.61
CA VAL A 375 -1.52 13.17 4.74
C VAL A 375 -2.90 12.73 5.23
N ALA A 376 -3.11 12.86 6.54
CA ALA A 376 -4.36 12.57 7.23
C ALA A 376 -5.46 13.57 6.84
N PHE A 377 -5.10 14.84 6.79
CA PHE A 377 -5.99 15.93 6.40
C PHE A 377 -5.22 17.13 5.85
N MET A 378 -5.96 17.99 5.14
CA MET A 378 -5.46 19.17 4.48
C MET A 378 -6.51 20.27 4.55
N HIS A 379 -6.11 21.48 4.94
CA HIS A 379 -6.98 22.65 5.03
C HIS A 379 -6.30 23.86 4.37
N PHE A 380 -6.84 24.31 3.24
CA PHE A 380 -6.40 25.52 2.56
C PHE A 380 -6.93 26.76 3.28
N ARG A 381 -6.03 27.68 3.60
CA ARG A 381 -6.32 28.96 4.24
C ARG A 381 -6.53 30.05 3.19
N SER A 382 -7.08 31.17 3.63
CA SER A 382 -7.30 32.37 2.82
C SER A 382 -6.02 33.18 2.50
N ASP A 383 -4.88 32.83 3.11
CA ASP A 383 -3.58 33.46 2.91
C ASP A 383 -2.61 32.61 2.05
N ASP A 384 -3.14 31.79 1.14
CA ASP A 384 -2.43 30.84 0.26
C ASP A 384 -1.61 29.76 0.99
N LYS A 385 -1.69 29.66 2.33
CA LYS A 385 -1.07 28.58 3.13
C LYS A 385 -1.97 27.35 3.21
N VAL A 386 -1.38 26.19 3.46
CA VAL A 386 -2.13 24.94 3.68
C VAL A 386 -1.69 24.31 4.99
N LEU A 387 -2.61 24.15 5.93
CA LEU A 387 -2.37 23.34 7.12
C LEU A 387 -2.55 21.86 6.75
N ILE A 388 -1.60 21.01 7.14
CA ILE A 388 -1.71 19.57 6.98
C ILE A 388 -1.49 18.85 8.31
N GLY A 389 -2.25 17.77 8.50
CA GLY A 389 -2.01 16.77 9.53
C GLY A 389 -1.42 15.52 8.88
N LEU A 390 -0.39 14.95 9.50
CA LEU A 390 0.38 13.82 9.01
C LEU A 390 0.32 12.66 10.00
N PHE A 391 0.06 11.45 9.53
CA PHE A 391 0.27 10.19 10.25
C PHE A 391 1.52 9.51 9.70
N PRO A 392 2.70 9.65 10.34
CA PRO A 392 3.94 9.09 9.83
C PRO A 392 3.87 7.58 9.66
N SER A 393 4.05 7.11 8.42
CA SER A 393 3.91 5.70 8.05
C SER A 393 4.94 4.76 8.70
N GLU A 394 6.00 5.27 9.32
CA GLU A 394 6.98 4.50 10.10
C GLU A 394 6.38 3.82 11.35
N GLN A 395 5.20 4.25 11.82
CA GLN A 395 4.50 3.62 12.95
C GLN A 395 3.61 2.45 12.46
N ASN A 396 4.20 1.27 12.21
CA ASN A 396 3.59 -0.07 12.05
C ASN A 396 2.24 -0.22 11.29
N ALA A 397 2.20 -1.15 10.33
CA ALA A 397 0.97 -1.47 9.56
C ALA A 397 -0.24 -1.97 10.38
N MET A 398 -0.05 -2.46 11.61
CA MET A 398 -1.20 -2.73 12.52
C MET A 398 -1.83 -1.44 13.06
N SER A 399 -1.03 -0.40 13.35
CA SER A 399 -1.56 0.91 13.76
C SER A 399 -2.43 1.52 12.66
N ARG A 400 -2.15 1.24 11.36
CA ARG A 400 -2.99 1.74 10.25
C ARG A 400 -4.44 1.26 10.30
N ARG A 401 -4.74 0.12 10.95
CA ARG A 401 -6.13 -0.35 11.16
C ARG A 401 -6.83 0.36 12.31
N GLU A 402 -6.08 0.84 13.30
CA GLU A 402 -6.61 1.47 14.52
C GLU A 402 -6.41 3.01 14.54
N ARG A 403 -5.63 3.54 13.59
CA ARG A 403 -5.07 4.91 13.55
C ARG A 403 -4.34 5.31 14.84
N THR A 404 -3.76 4.35 15.54
CA THR A 404 -3.09 4.53 16.84
C THR A 404 -1.65 5.06 16.69
N GLY A 405 -1.51 6.29 16.19
CA GLY A 405 -0.21 6.95 16.01
C GLY A 405 -0.20 8.44 16.40
N ASN A 406 0.99 8.97 16.69
CA ASN A 406 1.16 10.40 16.95
C ASN A 406 1.01 11.20 15.65
N ILE A 407 0.15 12.22 15.65
CA ILE A 407 0.03 13.12 14.50
C ILE A 407 1.20 14.12 14.48
N GLU A 408 1.76 14.38 13.31
CA GLU A 408 2.59 15.56 13.06
C GLU A 408 1.76 16.63 12.35
N PHE A 409 2.09 17.90 12.59
CA PHE A 409 1.50 19.02 11.86
C PHE A 409 2.57 19.68 10.98
N ALA A 410 2.14 20.21 9.84
CA ALA A 410 2.96 21.14 9.07
C ALA A 410 2.11 22.22 8.42
N ILE A 411 2.72 23.38 8.16
CA ILE A 411 2.17 24.42 7.30
C ILE A 411 2.95 24.43 6.00
N LEU A 412 2.24 24.22 4.89
CA LEU A 412 2.77 24.48 3.57
C LEU A 412 2.74 25.98 3.29
N ASN A 413 3.93 26.55 3.11
CA ASN A 413 4.13 27.93 2.70
C ASN A 413 4.32 27.99 1.18
N ARG A 414 3.50 28.78 0.47
CA ARG A 414 3.64 29.03 -0.97
C ARG A 414 4.79 30.01 -1.21
N VAL A 415 5.86 29.57 -1.87
CA VAL A 415 7.10 30.33 -2.07
C VAL A 415 7.51 30.34 -3.54
N LYS A 416 8.19 31.40 -4.00
CA LYS A 416 8.76 31.38 -5.36
C LYS A 416 9.95 30.44 -5.40
N LYS A 417 10.07 29.66 -6.48
CA LYS A 417 11.23 28.77 -6.70
C LYS A 417 12.56 29.54 -6.69
N THR A 418 12.55 30.81 -7.11
CA THR A 418 13.73 31.71 -7.10
C THR A 418 14.14 32.22 -5.71
N GLU A 419 13.32 32.04 -4.68
CA GLU A 419 13.58 32.49 -3.30
C GLU A 419 14.10 31.34 -2.41
N LEU A 420 14.15 30.11 -2.92
CA LEU A 420 14.69 28.94 -2.23
C LEU A 420 16.21 29.00 -2.11
N SER A 421 16.75 28.42 -1.04
CA SER A 421 18.20 28.22 -0.90
C SER A 421 18.73 27.34 -2.03
N ALA A 422 19.81 27.77 -2.69
CA ALA A 422 20.41 27.07 -3.82
C ALA A 422 21.13 25.76 -3.40
N LYS A 423 20.34 24.72 -3.09
CA LYS A 423 20.81 23.33 -3.06
C LYS A 423 21.14 22.91 -4.49
N THR A 424 22.10 21.99 -4.64
CA THR A 424 22.35 21.34 -5.93
C THR A 424 21.24 20.34 -6.19
N GLU A 425 20.43 20.60 -7.21
CA GLU A 425 19.38 19.68 -7.64
C GLU A 425 19.99 18.47 -8.38
N LEU A 426 19.49 17.28 -8.05
CA LEU A 426 19.79 16.02 -8.71
C LEU A 426 18.48 15.40 -9.15
N SER A 427 18.35 15.14 -10.45
CA SER A 427 17.11 14.62 -11.03
C SER A 427 16.99 13.11 -10.83
N LEU A 428 15.85 12.64 -10.31
CA LEU A 428 15.50 11.23 -10.21
C LEU A 428 14.31 10.92 -11.12
N ALA A 429 14.47 9.97 -12.04
CA ALA A 429 13.38 9.45 -12.85
C ALA A 429 12.94 8.06 -12.39
N ALA A 430 11.63 7.81 -12.43
CA ALA A 430 11.01 6.53 -12.13
C ALA A 430 9.81 6.24 -13.03
N ILE A 431 9.37 4.97 -13.04
CA ILE A 431 8.08 4.51 -13.55
C ILE A 431 7.38 3.86 -12.36
N TYR A 432 6.34 4.51 -11.83
CA TYR A 432 5.70 4.17 -10.55
C TYR A 432 6.73 4.22 -9.40
N LEU A 433 7.03 5.44 -8.93
CA LEU A 433 8.01 5.68 -7.87
C LEU A 433 7.65 4.89 -6.60
N ASP A 434 8.57 3.99 -6.25
CA ASP A 434 8.48 3.10 -5.09
C ASP A 434 8.34 3.90 -3.78
N SER A 435 7.49 3.42 -2.87
CA SER A 435 7.17 4.14 -1.62
C SER A 435 8.35 4.24 -0.67
N ALA A 436 9.27 3.25 -0.64
CA ALA A 436 10.49 3.32 0.15
C ALA A 436 11.51 4.31 -0.47
N VAL A 437 11.57 4.38 -1.80
CA VAL A 437 12.36 5.41 -2.51
C VAL A 437 11.81 6.81 -2.21
N ARG A 438 10.49 6.98 -2.23
CA ARG A 438 9.81 8.24 -1.90
C ARG A 438 10.12 8.69 -0.46
N ALA A 439 10.04 7.78 0.51
CA ALA A 439 10.36 8.06 1.90
C ALA A 439 11.81 8.55 2.07
N GLU A 440 12.77 7.87 1.44
CA GLU A 440 14.17 8.28 1.47
C GLU A 440 14.43 9.60 0.71
N VAL A 441 13.71 9.92 -0.36
CA VAL A 441 13.78 11.25 -1.01
C VAL A 441 13.36 12.34 -0.03
N VAL A 442 12.21 12.20 0.62
CA VAL A 442 11.69 13.17 1.59
C VAL A 442 12.67 13.34 2.77
N LYS A 443 13.16 12.22 3.30
CA LYS A 443 14.13 12.20 4.42
C LYS A 443 15.47 12.84 4.03
N PHE A 444 16.01 12.53 2.85
CA PHE A 444 17.25 13.12 2.35
C PHE A 444 17.11 14.62 2.08
N ASN A 445 16.03 15.06 1.46
CA ASN A 445 15.79 16.49 1.16
C ASN A 445 15.69 17.35 2.44
N LYS A 446 15.11 16.80 3.51
CA LYS A 446 15.08 17.41 4.85
C LYS A 446 16.45 17.47 5.52
N GLN A 447 17.23 16.38 5.42
CA GLN A 447 18.52 16.22 6.11
C GLN A 447 19.71 16.88 5.39
N SER A 448 19.62 17.10 4.07
CA SER A 448 20.74 17.56 3.25
C SER A 448 20.73 19.08 3.06
N ASP A 449 21.73 19.77 3.61
CA ASP A 449 21.94 21.21 3.38
C ASP A 449 22.47 21.52 1.96
N LYS A 450 23.06 20.53 1.28
CA LYS A 450 23.76 20.72 0.00
C LYS A 450 22.97 20.27 -1.22
N TYR A 451 22.17 19.20 -1.10
CA TYR A 451 21.55 18.52 -2.23
C TYR A 451 20.03 18.43 -2.09
N ARG A 452 19.33 18.43 -3.23
CA ARG A 452 17.89 18.13 -3.32
C ARG A 452 17.65 17.12 -4.43
N ILE A 453 16.97 16.02 -4.14
CA ILE A 453 16.45 15.12 -5.16
C ILE A 453 15.14 15.69 -5.69
N VAL A 454 15.07 15.89 -7.00
CA VAL A 454 13.87 16.34 -7.73
C VAL A 454 13.36 15.16 -8.54
N VAL A 455 12.15 14.70 -8.22
CA VAL A 455 11.58 13.47 -8.82
C VAL A 455 10.66 13.78 -9.99
N LYS A 456 10.80 13.02 -11.08
CA LYS A 456 9.83 12.94 -12.17
C LYS A 456 9.39 11.48 -12.36
N ASP A 457 8.14 11.19 -12.01
CA ASP A 457 7.53 9.87 -12.19
C ASP A 457 6.81 9.83 -13.54
N TYR A 458 7.39 9.12 -14.51
CA TYR A 458 6.89 9.06 -15.87
C TYR A 458 5.63 8.19 -16.00
N SER A 459 5.16 7.52 -14.94
CA SER A 459 3.83 6.89 -14.96
C SER A 459 2.69 7.89 -15.19
N GLU A 460 2.94 9.20 -15.00
CA GLU A 460 2.02 10.29 -15.37
C GLU A 460 1.58 10.28 -16.86
N TYR A 461 2.39 9.71 -17.76
CA TYR A 461 2.07 9.63 -19.19
C TYR A 461 1.35 8.34 -19.58
N ASN A 462 1.20 7.37 -18.67
CA ASN A 462 0.54 6.11 -18.95
C ASN A 462 -0.96 6.31 -19.17
N THR A 463 -1.55 5.49 -20.04
CA THR A 463 -2.99 5.51 -20.34
C THR A 463 -3.58 4.09 -20.27
N ASP A 464 -4.90 4.00 -20.12
CA ASP A 464 -5.67 2.74 -20.18
C ASP A 464 -5.32 1.80 -21.34
N THR A 465 -4.94 2.38 -22.48
CA THR A 465 -4.63 1.67 -23.73
C THR A 465 -3.13 1.55 -23.99
N ASP A 466 -2.31 2.26 -23.22
CA ASP A 466 -0.85 2.22 -23.30
C ASP A 466 -0.24 2.49 -21.91
N TYR A 467 -0.11 1.42 -21.14
CA TYR A 467 0.56 1.41 -19.83
C TYR A 467 2.09 1.58 -19.93
N ASN A 468 2.65 1.69 -21.14
CA ASN A 468 4.08 1.84 -21.39
C ASN A 468 4.46 3.22 -21.96
N ALA A 469 3.49 4.11 -22.22
CA ALA A 469 3.74 5.45 -22.77
C ALA A 469 4.77 6.26 -21.95
N GLY A 470 4.73 6.15 -20.61
CA GLY A 470 5.73 6.73 -19.71
C GLY A 470 7.13 6.14 -19.89
N GLN A 471 7.23 4.81 -19.97
CA GLN A 471 8.48 4.09 -20.18
C GLN A 471 9.10 4.49 -21.53
N LEU A 472 8.31 4.47 -22.61
CA LEU A 472 8.73 4.87 -23.95
C LEU A 472 9.20 6.33 -24.00
N LYS A 473 8.51 7.23 -23.29
CA LYS A 473 8.90 8.64 -23.19
C LYS A 473 10.22 8.83 -22.45
N LEU A 474 10.43 8.15 -21.31
CA LEU A 474 11.70 8.20 -20.58
C LEU A 474 12.85 7.62 -21.42
N ILE A 475 12.65 6.48 -22.08
CA ILE A 475 13.66 5.89 -22.99
C ILE A 475 14.00 6.87 -24.12
N SER A 476 13.00 7.50 -24.74
CA SER A 476 13.18 8.49 -25.81
C SER A 476 13.95 9.72 -25.33
N GLU A 477 13.65 10.26 -24.14
CA GLU A 477 14.39 11.39 -23.54
C GLU A 477 15.85 11.01 -23.24
N ILE A 478 16.11 9.81 -22.70
CA ILE A 478 17.46 9.28 -22.48
C ILE A 478 18.21 9.14 -23.81
N THR A 479 17.60 8.56 -24.84
CA THR A 479 18.20 8.40 -26.18
C THR A 479 18.48 9.76 -26.85
N ALA A 480 17.67 10.78 -26.58
CA ALA A 480 17.89 12.15 -27.04
C ALA A 480 18.99 12.91 -26.25
N GLY A 481 19.59 12.29 -25.22
CA GLY A 481 20.62 12.89 -24.37
C GLY A 481 20.09 13.64 -23.15
N ASN A 482 18.78 13.68 -22.92
CA ASN A 482 18.16 14.23 -21.72
C ASN A 482 18.11 13.16 -20.61
N VAL A 483 19.28 12.72 -20.17
CA VAL A 483 19.43 11.62 -19.21
C VAL A 483 19.36 12.17 -17.77
N PRO A 484 18.45 11.67 -16.91
CA PRO A 484 18.39 12.02 -15.49
C PRO A 484 19.65 11.64 -14.71
N ASP A 485 19.96 12.34 -13.62
CA ASP A 485 21.12 12.03 -12.76
C ASP A 485 21.03 10.65 -12.11
N ILE A 486 19.83 10.31 -11.61
CA ILE A 486 19.49 9.05 -10.94
C ILE A 486 18.29 8.43 -11.67
N ILE A 487 18.32 7.12 -11.86
CA ILE A 487 17.24 6.36 -12.51
C ILE A 487 16.85 5.19 -11.61
N GLN A 488 15.58 5.13 -11.22
CA GLN A 488 14.99 3.89 -10.70
C GLN A 488 14.66 2.98 -11.88
N LEU A 489 15.22 1.77 -11.87
CA LEU A 489 15.24 0.85 -13.01
C LEU A 489 14.08 -0.15 -13.04
N ASN A 490 13.09 0.01 -12.16
CA ASN A 490 11.83 -0.73 -12.22
C ASN A 490 11.19 -0.49 -13.60
N ASN A 491 10.86 -1.57 -14.31
CA ASN A 491 10.35 -1.55 -15.68
C ASN A 491 11.24 -0.77 -16.69
N MET A 492 12.57 -0.73 -16.51
CA MET A 492 13.49 -0.12 -17.47
C MET A 492 14.40 -1.16 -18.17
N PRO A 493 14.78 -0.94 -19.45
CA PRO A 493 15.63 -1.86 -20.22
C PRO A 493 17.11 -1.76 -19.79
N THR A 494 17.38 -2.21 -18.56
CA THR A 494 18.66 -2.03 -17.85
C THR A 494 19.87 -2.47 -18.68
N GLU A 495 19.83 -3.64 -19.33
CA GLU A 495 20.93 -4.09 -20.20
C GLU A 495 21.23 -3.13 -21.36
N SER A 496 20.21 -2.50 -21.94
CA SER A 496 20.39 -1.54 -23.04
C SER A 496 21.02 -0.24 -22.54
N LEU A 497 20.62 0.22 -21.35
CA LEU A 497 21.24 1.36 -20.67
C LEU A 497 22.71 1.09 -20.29
N VAL A 498 23.04 -0.14 -19.90
CA VAL A 498 24.44 -0.58 -19.69
C VAL A 498 25.22 -0.60 -21.02
N LYS A 499 24.69 -1.26 -22.06
CA LYS A 499 25.35 -1.41 -23.38
C LYS A 499 25.59 -0.07 -24.09
N SER A 500 24.66 0.87 -23.95
CA SER A 500 24.81 2.24 -24.50
C SER A 500 25.79 3.12 -23.71
N GLY A 501 26.28 2.66 -22.55
CA GLY A 501 27.16 3.44 -21.67
C GLY A 501 26.44 4.53 -20.87
N ALA A 502 25.11 4.51 -20.81
CA ALA A 502 24.32 5.54 -20.13
C ALA A 502 24.46 5.52 -18.59
N LEU A 503 24.95 4.42 -18.01
CA LEU A 503 25.06 4.21 -16.56
C LEU A 503 26.51 4.22 -16.06
N THR A 504 26.75 4.93 -14.97
CA THR A 504 28.04 5.02 -14.26
C THR A 504 28.51 3.64 -13.76
N ASP A 505 29.81 3.38 -13.75
CA ASP A 505 30.39 2.30 -12.92
C ASP A 505 30.47 2.78 -11.46
N LEU A 506 29.62 2.20 -10.61
CA LEU A 506 29.50 2.50 -9.18
C LEU A 506 30.59 1.83 -8.34
N MET A 507 31.38 0.91 -8.91
CA MET A 507 32.42 0.17 -8.18
C MET A 507 33.44 1.08 -7.47
N PRO A 508 33.92 2.20 -8.05
CA PRO A 508 34.82 3.12 -7.36
C PRO A 508 34.15 3.86 -6.19
N LEU A 509 32.90 4.29 -6.36
CA LEU A 509 32.11 4.99 -5.33
C LEU A 509 31.86 4.07 -4.13
N LEU A 510 31.36 2.85 -4.39
CA LEU A 510 31.18 1.82 -3.38
C LEU A 510 32.49 1.49 -2.66
N SER A 511 33.59 1.31 -3.41
CA SER A 511 34.89 0.96 -2.84
C SER A 511 35.50 2.07 -1.96
N ALA A 512 35.18 3.34 -2.25
CA ALA A 512 35.63 4.50 -1.47
C ALA A 512 34.82 4.68 -0.17
N ASP A 513 33.56 4.23 -0.14
CA ASP A 513 32.62 4.41 0.97
C ASP A 513 32.96 3.51 2.19
N LYS A 514 33.88 3.99 3.04
CA LYS A 514 34.33 3.27 4.24
C LYS A 514 33.30 3.24 5.38
N GLU A 515 32.35 4.18 5.38
CA GLU A 515 31.24 4.21 6.34
C GLU A 515 30.24 3.08 6.05
N LEU A 516 29.87 2.90 4.78
CA LEU A 516 29.00 1.80 4.35
C LEU A 516 29.69 0.44 4.54
N GLY A 517 31.00 0.39 4.25
CA GLY A 517 31.86 -0.77 4.44
C GLY A 517 32.57 -1.26 3.17
N GLY A 518 32.62 -0.45 2.11
CA GLY A 518 33.17 -0.88 0.83
C GLY A 518 32.31 -1.93 0.13
N THR A 519 32.95 -2.76 -0.70
CA THR A 519 32.32 -3.92 -1.35
C THR A 519 31.75 -4.94 -0.35
N ASP A 520 32.36 -5.06 0.83
CA ASP A 520 31.96 -6.03 1.86
C ASP A 520 30.60 -5.68 2.50
N ALA A 521 30.11 -4.46 2.27
CA ALA A 521 28.78 -4.03 2.68
C ALA A 521 27.67 -4.80 1.95
N ILE A 522 27.89 -5.27 0.71
CA ILE A 522 26.89 -5.97 -0.09
C ILE A 522 27.07 -7.49 0.06
N PHE A 523 25.99 -8.17 0.40
CA PHE A 523 25.94 -9.61 0.61
C PHE A 523 26.40 -10.36 -0.65
N LYS A 524 27.42 -11.21 -0.48
CA LYS A 524 28.23 -11.70 -1.62
C LYS A 524 27.43 -12.33 -2.78
N PRO A 525 26.43 -13.21 -2.55
CA PRO A 525 25.62 -13.77 -3.65
C PRO A 525 24.91 -12.70 -4.49
N VAL A 526 24.41 -11.64 -3.85
CA VAL A 526 23.77 -10.50 -4.55
C VAL A 526 24.83 -9.66 -5.27
N PHE A 527 25.97 -9.40 -4.64
CA PHE A 527 27.07 -8.65 -5.24
C PHE A 527 27.63 -9.35 -6.49
N ASP A 528 27.78 -10.68 -6.44
CA ASP A 528 28.24 -11.50 -7.58
C ASP A 528 27.25 -11.45 -8.76
N ILE A 529 25.95 -11.27 -8.51
CA ILE A 529 24.90 -11.13 -9.52
C ILE A 529 24.86 -9.71 -10.12
N LEU A 530 24.98 -8.67 -9.28
CA LEU A 530 24.98 -7.27 -9.72
C LEU A 530 26.26 -6.90 -10.52
N LYS A 531 27.36 -7.61 -10.27
CA LYS A 531 28.66 -7.36 -10.88
C LYS A 531 28.71 -7.89 -12.31
N SER A 532 29.00 -7.00 -13.26
CA SER A 532 29.18 -7.34 -14.67
C SER A 532 30.44 -8.17 -14.91
N ARG A 533 30.48 -8.91 -16.03
CA ARG A 533 31.61 -9.79 -16.40
C ARG A 533 32.95 -9.05 -16.56
N ASP A 534 32.91 -7.75 -16.89
CA ASP A 534 34.07 -6.86 -16.96
C ASP A 534 34.58 -6.38 -15.58
N GLY A 535 33.80 -6.65 -14.53
CA GLY A 535 34.05 -6.25 -13.15
C GLY A 535 33.35 -4.97 -12.70
N SER A 536 32.65 -4.26 -13.60
CA SER A 536 31.91 -3.04 -13.27
C SER A 536 30.60 -3.32 -12.51
N LEU A 537 30.11 -2.33 -11.77
CA LEU A 537 28.85 -2.36 -11.04
C LEU A 537 27.97 -1.22 -11.55
N ARG A 538 27.00 -1.51 -12.42
CA ARG A 538 26.18 -0.47 -13.08
C ARG A 538 24.89 -0.12 -12.35
N THR A 539 24.50 -0.96 -11.41
CA THR A 539 23.27 -0.81 -10.63
C THR A 539 23.52 -1.22 -9.18
N ILE A 540 22.66 -0.76 -8.28
CA ILE A 540 22.43 -1.39 -6.99
C ILE A 540 20.99 -1.90 -6.92
N ALA A 541 20.73 -2.87 -6.06
CA ALA A 541 19.40 -3.27 -5.61
C ALA A 541 19.37 -3.14 -4.09
N PHE A 542 18.20 -2.93 -3.48
CA PHE A 542 18.10 -2.75 -2.02
C PHE A 542 17.50 -3.95 -1.28
N SER A 543 16.74 -4.80 -1.97
CA SER A 543 16.37 -6.13 -1.47
C SER A 543 16.36 -7.19 -2.58
N PHE A 544 16.32 -8.45 -2.16
CA PHE A 544 16.21 -9.60 -3.05
C PHE A 544 15.20 -10.63 -2.53
N ASN A 545 14.71 -11.52 -3.38
CA ASN A 545 13.98 -12.71 -2.96
C ASN A 545 14.51 -13.93 -3.72
N VAL A 546 14.13 -15.14 -3.29
CA VAL A 546 14.39 -16.36 -4.05
C VAL A 546 13.12 -17.19 -4.21
N MET A 547 12.75 -17.47 -5.46
CA MET A 547 11.62 -18.31 -5.82
C MET A 547 12.09 -19.74 -6.14
N SER A 548 11.38 -20.75 -5.64
CA SER A 548 11.72 -22.17 -5.77
C SER A 548 10.47 -23.05 -5.59
N ALA A 549 10.65 -24.36 -5.60
CA ALA A 549 9.65 -25.34 -5.16
C ALA A 549 10.24 -26.29 -4.11
N LEU A 550 9.35 -26.78 -3.26
CA LEU A 550 9.59 -27.76 -2.19
C LEU A 550 8.87 -29.07 -2.53
N ALA A 551 9.46 -30.19 -2.13
CA ALA A 551 8.80 -31.49 -2.12
C ALA A 551 9.25 -32.32 -0.91
N LEU A 552 8.43 -33.30 -0.53
CA LEU A 552 8.76 -34.20 0.58
C LEU A 552 9.91 -35.13 0.19
N ASN A 553 10.85 -35.36 1.12
CA ASN A 553 12.02 -36.21 0.91
C ASN A 553 11.65 -37.61 0.37
N LYS A 554 10.56 -38.19 0.90
CA LYS A 554 10.01 -39.49 0.50
C LYS A 554 9.58 -39.57 -0.97
N SER A 555 9.26 -38.44 -1.60
CA SER A 555 8.74 -38.35 -2.97
C SER A 555 9.83 -38.17 -4.03
N LEU A 556 11.09 -37.93 -3.62
CA LEU A 556 12.16 -37.47 -4.50
C LEU A 556 13.19 -38.55 -4.89
N ASP A 557 13.05 -39.78 -4.41
CA ASP A 557 14.04 -40.87 -4.59
C ASP A 557 15.48 -40.45 -4.19
N GLY A 558 15.63 -39.52 -3.24
CA GLY A 558 16.93 -38.97 -2.80
C GLY A 558 17.52 -37.86 -3.68
N LYS A 559 16.76 -37.32 -4.65
CA LYS A 559 17.22 -36.22 -5.52
C LYS A 559 17.00 -34.84 -4.88
N THR A 560 17.88 -33.89 -5.20
CA THR A 560 17.81 -32.47 -4.80
C THR A 560 17.45 -31.52 -5.95
N SER A 561 17.27 -32.05 -7.16
CA SER A 561 16.78 -31.33 -8.34
C SER A 561 16.08 -32.33 -9.25
N VAL A 562 15.06 -31.89 -9.99
CA VAL A 562 14.17 -32.77 -10.76
C VAL A 562 13.86 -32.14 -12.12
N ASN A 563 14.02 -32.89 -13.22
CA ASN A 563 13.57 -32.45 -14.55
C ASN A 563 12.09 -32.81 -14.82
N ILE A 564 11.52 -32.30 -15.92
CA ILE A 564 10.10 -32.49 -16.25
C ILE A 564 9.68 -33.97 -16.35
N GLU A 565 10.50 -34.82 -16.98
CA GLU A 565 10.19 -36.25 -17.12
C GLU A 565 10.33 -36.99 -15.79
N GLU A 566 11.33 -36.65 -14.98
CA GLU A 566 11.46 -37.20 -13.63
C GLU A 566 10.28 -36.80 -12.74
N ALA A 567 9.79 -35.56 -12.86
CA ALA A 567 8.61 -35.10 -12.14
C ALA A 567 7.34 -35.83 -12.58
N LYS A 568 7.17 -36.11 -13.88
CA LYS A 568 6.10 -36.97 -14.40
C LYS A 568 6.16 -38.39 -13.83
N GLU A 569 7.34 -39.00 -13.75
CA GLU A 569 7.51 -40.34 -13.16
C GLU A 569 7.32 -40.36 -11.64
N MET A 570 7.69 -39.29 -10.93
CA MET A 570 7.39 -39.14 -9.50
C MET A 570 5.89 -38.99 -9.25
N LEU A 571 5.19 -38.19 -10.07
CA LEU A 571 3.74 -37.99 -9.94
C LEU A 571 2.96 -39.29 -10.10
N LYS A 572 3.37 -40.18 -11.01
CA LYS A 572 2.78 -41.52 -11.20
C LYS A 572 2.90 -42.46 -9.99
N LYS A 573 3.77 -42.13 -9.01
CA LYS A 573 3.92 -42.90 -7.75
C LYS A 573 2.97 -42.42 -6.64
N LEU A 574 2.36 -41.25 -6.81
CA LEU A 574 1.37 -40.70 -5.87
C LEU A 574 -0.02 -41.31 -6.12
N PRO A 575 -0.98 -41.16 -5.17
CA PRO A 575 -2.36 -41.57 -5.37
C PRO A 575 -2.99 -41.01 -6.66
N GLU A 576 -3.96 -41.75 -7.21
CA GLU A 576 -4.72 -41.31 -8.39
C GLU A 576 -5.41 -39.96 -8.13
N GLY A 577 -5.27 -39.04 -9.07
CA GLY A 577 -5.77 -37.66 -8.94
C GLY A 577 -4.80 -36.69 -8.23
N ALA A 578 -3.57 -37.09 -7.90
CA ALA A 578 -2.57 -36.17 -7.39
C ALA A 578 -2.16 -35.08 -8.41
N GLU A 579 -1.99 -33.86 -7.92
CA GLU A 579 -1.61 -32.67 -8.68
C GLU A 579 -0.08 -32.48 -8.70
N LEU A 580 0.48 -31.94 -9.79
CA LEU A 580 1.93 -31.70 -9.86
C LEU A 580 2.37 -30.49 -9.00
N MET A 581 1.59 -29.41 -9.06
CA MET A 581 1.75 -28.17 -8.31
C MET A 581 0.49 -27.92 -7.45
N GLY A 582 0.38 -26.75 -6.81
CA GLY A 582 -0.76 -26.37 -5.99
C GLY A 582 -2.09 -26.23 -6.74
N GLN A 583 -3.18 -26.14 -5.97
CA GLN A 583 -4.51 -25.91 -6.51
C GLN A 583 -4.58 -24.57 -7.27
N GLY A 584 -5.21 -24.57 -8.43
CA GLY A 584 -5.35 -23.38 -9.26
C GLY A 584 -4.09 -23.01 -10.06
N PHE A 585 -3.05 -23.83 -10.05
CA PHE A 585 -1.90 -23.66 -10.92
C PHE A 585 -2.26 -24.06 -12.37
N THR A 586 -2.47 -23.06 -13.23
CA THR A 586 -2.94 -23.25 -14.62
C THR A 586 -1.81 -23.38 -15.64
N LYS A 587 -2.15 -23.67 -16.90
CA LYS A 587 -1.22 -23.62 -18.05
C LYS A 587 -0.51 -22.27 -18.16
N GLU A 588 -1.22 -21.16 -17.93
CA GLU A 588 -0.64 -19.83 -17.97
C GLU A 588 0.39 -19.63 -16.84
N ASN A 589 0.07 -20.08 -15.62
CA ASN A 589 1.02 -20.02 -14.50
C ASN A 589 2.27 -20.86 -14.80
N ALA A 590 2.09 -22.08 -15.30
CA ALA A 590 3.19 -22.97 -15.65
C ALA A 590 4.09 -22.41 -16.75
N LEU A 591 3.51 -21.89 -17.84
CA LEU A 591 4.29 -21.31 -18.95
C LEU A 591 4.99 -20.01 -18.52
N GLY A 592 4.28 -19.11 -17.83
CA GLY A 592 4.83 -17.86 -17.31
C GLY A 592 6.01 -18.10 -16.36
N MET A 593 5.87 -19.08 -15.45
CA MET A 593 6.95 -19.49 -14.55
C MET A 593 8.16 -20.06 -15.30
N GLN A 594 7.97 -20.98 -16.26
CA GLN A 594 9.08 -21.55 -17.03
C GLN A 594 9.83 -20.48 -17.85
N LEU A 595 9.10 -19.53 -18.43
CA LEU A 595 9.68 -18.36 -19.11
C LEU A 595 10.48 -17.49 -18.13
N TYR A 596 9.91 -17.17 -16.97
CA TYR A 596 10.54 -16.33 -15.94
C TYR A 596 11.85 -16.93 -15.40
N LEU A 597 11.90 -18.26 -15.26
CA LEU A 597 13.09 -19.01 -14.84
C LEU A 597 14.08 -19.30 -15.98
N GLY A 598 13.60 -19.36 -17.23
CA GLY A 598 14.34 -19.90 -18.38
C GLY A 598 14.69 -18.92 -19.49
N ALA A 599 14.12 -17.70 -19.51
CA ALA A 599 14.25 -16.78 -20.64
C ALA A 599 15.69 -16.36 -20.97
N SER A 600 16.61 -16.37 -20.00
CA SER A 600 18.04 -16.13 -20.22
C SER A 600 18.72 -17.20 -21.10
N LYS A 601 18.10 -18.37 -21.28
CA LYS A 601 18.51 -19.42 -22.24
C LYS A 601 17.79 -19.33 -23.59
N LEU A 602 16.72 -18.54 -23.68
CA LEU A 602 15.86 -18.41 -24.87
C LEU A 602 16.13 -17.12 -25.67
N ILE A 603 16.83 -16.16 -25.07
CA ILE A 603 17.08 -14.83 -25.62
C ILE A 603 18.54 -14.45 -25.40
N ASP A 604 19.31 -14.36 -26.49
CA ASP A 604 20.63 -13.75 -26.51
C ASP A 604 20.49 -12.27 -26.91
N ARG A 605 20.34 -11.42 -25.89
CA ARG A 605 20.23 -9.96 -26.04
C ARG A 605 21.55 -9.29 -26.45
N GLU A 606 22.68 -9.99 -26.53
CA GLU A 606 23.94 -9.45 -27.09
C GLU A 606 23.98 -9.63 -28.61
N LYS A 607 23.48 -10.76 -29.11
CA LYS A 607 23.42 -11.06 -30.56
C LYS A 607 22.12 -10.62 -31.23
N GLY A 608 21.11 -10.21 -30.46
CA GLY A 608 19.78 -9.88 -30.98
C GLY A 608 19.05 -11.12 -31.51
N THR A 609 19.25 -12.28 -30.88
CA THR A 609 18.70 -13.57 -31.35
C THR A 609 17.93 -14.30 -30.26
N CYS A 610 16.91 -15.06 -30.63
CA CYS A 610 16.20 -15.98 -29.74
C CYS A 610 16.17 -17.41 -30.28
N ASN A 611 15.84 -18.37 -29.42
CA ASN A 611 15.75 -19.80 -29.72
C ASN A 611 14.47 -20.44 -29.13
N PHE A 612 13.33 -19.78 -29.34
CA PHE A 612 12.01 -20.33 -29.03
C PHE A 612 11.66 -21.57 -29.86
N ASN A 613 12.27 -21.80 -31.03
CA ASN A 613 12.10 -23.07 -31.76
C ASN A 613 13.00 -24.23 -31.24
N SER A 614 13.64 -24.07 -30.07
CA SER A 614 14.49 -25.09 -29.47
C SER A 614 13.69 -26.21 -28.79
N PRO A 615 14.27 -27.43 -28.64
CA PRO A 615 13.66 -28.51 -27.86
C PRO A 615 13.30 -28.11 -26.42
N ASP A 616 14.13 -27.26 -25.79
CA ASP A 616 13.90 -26.76 -24.42
C ASP A 616 12.57 -26.01 -24.32
N PHE A 617 12.29 -25.08 -25.24
CA PHE A 617 11.03 -24.32 -25.23
C PHE A 617 9.81 -25.16 -25.64
N ILE A 618 9.98 -26.09 -26.58
CA ILE A 618 8.94 -27.07 -26.93
C ILE A 618 8.57 -27.89 -25.68
N GLY A 619 9.56 -28.32 -24.89
CA GLY A 619 9.35 -28.99 -23.60
C GLY A 619 8.66 -28.10 -22.57
N MET A 620 8.92 -26.79 -22.54
CA MET A 620 8.19 -25.84 -21.66
C MET A 620 6.72 -25.73 -22.03
N LEU A 621 6.38 -25.67 -23.33
CA LEU A 621 4.99 -25.71 -23.79
C LEU A 621 4.30 -27.02 -23.39
N GLU A 622 4.93 -28.16 -23.69
CA GLU A 622 4.39 -29.48 -23.37
C GLU A 622 4.20 -29.70 -21.85
N PHE A 623 5.10 -29.15 -21.03
CA PHE A 623 4.96 -29.11 -19.57
C PHE A 623 3.77 -28.26 -19.13
N ALA A 624 3.63 -27.04 -19.67
CA ALA A 624 2.52 -26.16 -19.34
C ALA A 624 1.17 -26.79 -19.69
N ASN A 625 1.08 -27.56 -20.79
CA ASN A 625 -0.16 -28.24 -21.17
C ASN A 625 -0.56 -29.44 -20.28
N MET A 626 0.24 -29.78 -19.26
CA MET A 626 -0.14 -30.76 -18.22
C MET A 626 -1.14 -30.19 -17.20
N PHE A 627 -1.31 -28.87 -17.16
CA PHE A 627 -2.10 -28.15 -16.15
C PHE A 627 -3.51 -27.80 -16.67
N PRO A 628 -4.48 -27.52 -15.78
CA PRO A 628 -5.80 -27.03 -16.18
C PRO A 628 -5.70 -25.68 -16.92
N GLU A 629 -6.58 -25.47 -17.90
CA GLU A 629 -6.66 -24.22 -18.69
C GLU A 629 -6.97 -23.01 -17.79
N THR A 630 -7.97 -23.17 -16.93
CA THR A 630 -8.46 -22.15 -16.01
C THR A 630 -8.76 -22.76 -14.64
N PHE A 631 -8.84 -21.91 -13.63
CA PHE A 631 -9.33 -22.28 -12.31
C PHE A 631 -10.25 -21.17 -11.79
N ASP A 632 -11.43 -21.54 -11.28
CA ASP A 632 -12.43 -20.59 -10.79
C ASP A 632 -12.48 -20.58 -9.26
N TRP A 633 -11.80 -19.61 -8.67
CA TRP A 633 -11.77 -19.39 -7.23
C TRP A 633 -13.14 -19.08 -6.63
N ASN A 634 -14.12 -18.61 -7.41
CA ASN A 634 -15.47 -18.27 -6.90
C ASN A 634 -16.36 -19.50 -6.68
N ASN A 635 -16.00 -20.63 -7.29
CA ASN A 635 -16.73 -21.90 -7.20
C ASN A 635 -15.96 -22.98 -6.41
N VAL A 636 -14.94 -22.58 -5.64
CA VAL A 636 -14.29 -23.47 -4.66
C VAL A 636 -15.21 -23.65 -3.46
N ASP A 637 -15.60 -24.89 -3.18
CA ASP A 637 -16.25 -25.21 -1.91
C ASP A 637 -15.21 -25.07 -0.78
N ASN A 638 -15.41 -24.09 0.10
CA ASN A 638 -14.53 -23.85 1.24
C ASN A 638 -14.44 -25.05 2.21
N SER A 639 -15.37 -26.01 2.14
CA SER A 639 -15.30 -27.27 2.89
C SER A 639 -14.40 -28.33 2.23
N GLU A 640 -14.07 -28.17 0.94
CA GLU A 640 -13.16 -29.04 0.19
C GLU A 640 -11.74 -28.47 0.04
N TYR A 641 -11.53 -27.19 0.38
CA TYR A 641 -10.20 -26.58 0.38
C TYR A 641 -9.26 -27.30 1.37
N ALA A 642 -8.06 -27.65 0.89
CA ALA A 642 -6.99 -28.22 1.68
C ALA A 642 -5.72 -27.40 1.45
N ALA A 643 -5.02 -27.05 2.54
CA ALA A 643 -3.82 -26.25 2.45
C ALA A 643 -2.68 -27.02 1.74
N PRO A 644 -1.72 -26.32 1.09
CA PRO A 644 -0.63 -26.95 0.36
C PRO A 644 0.17 -27.97 1.18
N GLU A 645 0.41 -27.71 2.46
CA GLU A 645 1.07 -28.66 3.37
C GLU A 645 0.27 -29.95 3.60
N GLU A 646 -1.06 -29.88 3.69
CA GLU A 646 -1.93 -31.05 3.84
C GLU A 646 -1.92 -31.89 2.56
N LYS A 647 -1.94 -31.22 1.40
CA LYS A 647 -1.85 -31.88 0.08
C LYS A 647 -0.50 -32.58 -0.11
N LEU A 648 0.62 -31.96 0.28
CA LEU A 648 1.93 -32.61 0.30
C LEU A 648 1.93 -33.83 1.23
N MET A 649 1.52 -33.68 2.49
CA MET A 649 1.57 -34.76 3.47
C MET A 649 0.71 -35.97 3.07
N SER A 650 -0.51 -35.73 2.58
CA SER A 650 -1.45 -36.74 2.08
C SER A 650 -1.09 -37.30 0.70
N GLY A 651 -0.10 -36.74 0.00
CA GLY A 651 0.32 -37.16 -1.34
C GLY A 651 -0.62 -36.72 -2.45
N LYS A 652 -1.57 -35.81 -2.19
CA LYS A 652 -2.43 -35.20 -3.22
C LYS A 652 -1.69 -34.17 -4.10
N GLN A 653 -0.48 -33.77 -3.71
CA GLN A 653 0.35 -32.80 -4.43
C GLN A 653 1.82 -33.22 -4.36
N LEU A 654 2.58 -33.06 -5.45
CA LEU A 654 4.01 -33.40 -5.48
C LEU A 654 4.91 -32.24 -5.06
N PHE A 655 4.74 -31.06 -5.67
CA PHE A 655 5.54 -29.87 -5.41
C PHE A 655 4.69 -28.72 -4.85
N MET A 656 5.26 -27.94 -3.94
CA MET A 656 4.69 -26.71 -3.40
C MET A 656 5.58 -25.53 -3.76
N GLU A 657 4.99 -24.42 -4.18
CA GLU A 657 5.71 -23.18 -4.45
C GLU A 657 6.34 -22.63 -3.17
N PHE A 658 7.56 -22.09 -3.28
CA PHE A 658 8.31 -21.54 -2.16
C PHE A 658 8.92 -20.20 -2.53
N PHE A 659 8.59 -19.19 -1.72
CA PHE A 659 9.11 -17.83 -1.84
C PHE A 659 9.89 -17.51 -0.57
N LEU A 660 11.17 -17.15 -0.73
CA LEU A 660 12.05 -16.72 0.34
C LEU A 660 12.21 -15.19 0.31
N ASP A 661 11.69 -14.52 1.32
CA ASP A 661 11.80 -13.09 1.61
C ASP A 661 12.00 -12.86 3.13
N GLU A 662 11.98 -11.59 3.56
CA GLU A 662 12.20 -11.20 4.96
C GLU A 662 11.11 -11.65 5.94
N ALA A 663 9.83 -11.56 5.58
CA ALA A 663 8.76 -12.19 6.37
C ALA A 663 8.93 -13.72 6.37
N ASN A 664 9.49 -14.24 5.26
CA ASN A 664 9.57 -15.66 4.96
C ASN A 664 10.89 -16.38 5.37
N PHE A 665 11.82 -15.70 6.04
CA PHE A 665 12.82 -16.36 6.91
C PHE A 665 12.11 -17.24 7.97
N ASN A 666 10.93 -16.80 8.42
CA ASN A 666 10.03 -17.55 9.28
C ASN A 666 9.16 -18.56 8.53
N ALA A 667 8.82 -18.34 7.25
CA ALA A 667 8.00 -19.27 6.49
C ALA A 667 8.73 -20.56 6.14
N PHE A 668 10.03 -20.52 5.83
CA PHE A 668 10.79 -21.78 5.70
C PHE A 668 10.78 -22.57 7.00
N ARG A 669 11.04 -21.92 8.14
CA ARG A 669 11.01 -22.54 9.48
C ARG A 669 9.61 -23.08 9.83
N LYS A 670 8.55 -22.34 9.49
CA LYS A 670 7.15 -22.80 9.58
C LYS A 670 6.97 -24.09 8.77
N ILE A 671 7.25 -24.06 7.47
CA ILE A 671 7.03 -25.19 6.57
C ILE A 671 7.87 -26.40 7.00
N TYR A 672 9.14 -26.18 7.35
CA TYR A 672 10.04 -27.22 7.82
C TYR A 672 9.52 -27.87 9.12
N ALA A 673 9.06 -27.08 10.10
CA ALA A 673 8.47 -27.59 11.33
C ALA A 673 7.14 -28.34 11.07
N VAL A 674 6.25 -27.79 10.24
CA VAL A 674 4.95 -28.41 9.89
C VAL A 674 5.12 -29.73 9.14
N LEU A 675 6.13 -29.82 8.27
CA LEU A 675 6.49 -31.05 7.54
C LEU A 675 7.47 -31.95 8.33
N ASN A 676 7.64 -31.73 9.64
CA ASN A 676 8.53 -32.49 10.53
C ASN A 676 9.99 -32.64 10.03
N GLY A 677 10.48 -31.66 9.27
CA GLY A 677 11.81 -31.65 8.66
C GLY A 677 12.00 -32.57 7.44
N GLU A 678 10.92 -33.19 6.96
CA GLU A 678 10.93 -34.16 5.85
C GLU A 678 10.73 -33.51 4.47
N VAL A 679 11.37 -32.36 4.26
CA VAL A 679 11.24 -31.54 3.04
C VAL A 679 12.62 -31.19 2.44
N THR A 680 12.66 -31.12 1.11
CA THR A 680 13.81 -30.67 0.32
C THR A 680 13.40 -29.51 -0.61
N VAL A 681 14.25 -28.50 -0.71
CA VAL A 681 14.17 -27.44 -1.72
C VAL A 681 14.72 -27.99 -3.03
N THR A 682 13.85 -28.22 -4.02
CA THR A 682 14.23 -28.85 -5.31
C THR A 682 14.41 -27.86 -6.45
N GLY A 683 13.82 -26.67 -6.33
CA GLY A 683 13.48 -25.85 -7.49
C GLY A 683 12.35 -26.47 -8.30
N PHE A 684 11.87 -25.71 -9.28
CA PHE A 684 10.78 -26.14 -10.16
C PHE A 684 11.23 -27.20 -11.17
N PRO A 685 10.36 -28.17 -11.51
CA PRO A 685 10.62 -29.12 -12.59
C PRO A 685 11.04 -28.44 -13.89
N GLY A 686 12.19 -28.80 -14.45
CA GLY A 686 12.69 -28.24 -15.71
C GLY A 686 13.30 -26.84 -15.63
N GLY A 687 13.37 -26.24 -14.44
CA GLY A 687 14.05 -24.97 -14.20
C GLY A 687 15.58 -25.03 -14.37
N THR A 688 16.28 -24.02 -13.86
CA THR A 688 17.75 -24.08 -13.78
C THR A 688 18.18 -25.18 -12.80
N ALA A 689 19.31 -25.83 -13.07
CA ALA A 689 19.88 -26.89 -12.23
C ALA A 689 20.34 -26.42 -10.82
N SER A 690 19.98 -25.19 -10.45
CA SER A 690 20.37 -24.49 -9.24
C SER A 690 19.32 -24.51 -8.13
N GLY A 691 18.14 -25.09 -8.36
CA GLY A 691 17.11 -25.21 -7.31
C GLY A 691 16.36 -23.91 -6.98
N GLY A 692 16.57 -22.80 -7.68
CA GLY A 692 15.82 -21.56 -7.47
C GLY A 692 16.25 -20.41 -8.38
N ALA A 693 15.49 -19.32 -8.34
CA ALA A 693 15.79 -18.08 -9.05
C ALA A 693 15.68 -16.84 -8.16
N LEU A 694 16.65 -15.95 -8.26
CA LEU A 694 16.84 -14.78 -7.41
C LEU A 694 16.35 -13.51 -8.11
N GLY A 695 15.38 -12.82 -7.48
CA GLY A 695 14.86 -11.53 -7.93
C GLY A 695 15.51 -10.38 -7.18
N LEU A 696 15.80 -9.28 -7.88
CA LEU A 696 16.34 -8.05 -7.31
C LEU A 696 15.30 -6.93 -7.39
N TYR A 697 15.08 -6.23 -6.27
CA TYR A 697 14.06 -5.19 -6.14
C TYR A 697 14.69 -3.85 -5.74
N GLY A 698 14.01 -2.76 -6.10
CA GLY A 698 14.51 -1.42 -5.81
C GLY A 698 15.76 -1.06 -6.61
N ASN A 699 15.86 -1.52 -7.86
CA ASN A 699 17.06 -1.32 -8.67
C ASN A 699 17.25 0.17 -8.98
N MET A 700 18.46 0.69 -8.75
CA MET A 700 18.82 2.08 -9.04
C MET A 700 20.18 2.19 -9.72
N ALA A 701 20.35 3.23 -10.54
CA ALA A 701 21.62 3.61 -11.15
C ALA A 701 21.81 5.13 -11.17
N ILE A 702 23.07 5.55 -11.32
CA ILE A 702 23.48 6.94 -11.55
C ILE A 702 23.91 7.04 -13.03
N SER A 703 23.43 8.03 -13.76
CA SER A 703 23.80 8.18 -15.18
C SER A 703 25.26 8.60 -15.35
N ASP A 704 25.89 8.20 -16.45
CA ASP A 704 27.27 8.62 -16.76
C ASP A 704 27.36 10.14 -17.04
N SER A 705 26.26 10.74 -17.52
CA SER A 705 26.08 12.18 -17.68
C SER A 705 25.90 12.97 -16.38
N CYS A 706 25.62 12.31 -15.25
CA CYS A 706 25.48 12.97 -13.96
C CYS A 706 26.75 13.76 -13.61
N ARG A 707 26.59 15.04 -13.29
CA ARG A 707 27.71 15.97 -13.06
C ARG A 707 28.32 15.89 -11.67
N ASP A 708 27.52 15.53 -10.67
CA ASP A 708 27.94 15.36 -9.27
C ASP A 708 27.58 13.94 -8.81
N LYS A 709 28.39 12.97 -9.27
CA LYS A 709 28.21 11.53 -9.00
C LYS A 709 28.35 11.21 -7.52
N GLU A 710 29.20 11.95 -6.81
CA GLU A 710 29.37 11.88 -5.36
C GLU A 710 28.10 12.33 -4.63
N GLY A 711 27.46 13.42 -5.07
CA GLY A 711 26.16 13.87 -4.56
C GLY A 711 25.04 12.87 -4.82
N ALA A 712 24.97 12.32 -6.03
CA ALA A 712 24.02 11.25 -6.36
C ALA A 712 24.30 9.97 -5.53
N TRP A 713 25.56 9.62 -5.28
CA TRP A 713 25.94 8.50 -4.42
C TRP A 713 25.52 8.71 -2.97
N GLN A 714 25.59 9.94 -2.42
CA GLN A 714 25.11 10.23 -1.06
C GLN A 714 23.64 9.91 -0.86
N PHE A 715 22.82 9.99 -1.90
CA PHE A 715 21.44 9.50 -1.88
C PHE A 715 21.39 7.98 -2.12
N VAL A 716 21.96 7.50 -3.23
CA VAL A 716 21.89 6.09 -3.67
C VAL A 716 22.44 5.10 -2.63
N ARG A 717 23.49 5.47 -1.88
CA ARG A 717 24.08 4.63 -0.81
C ARG A 717 23.11 4.30 0.32
N ARG A 718 22.10 5.16 0.58
CA ARG A 718 21.24 5.09 1.78
C ARG A 718 20.47 3.78 1.84
N PHE A 719 20.04 3.31 0.69
CA PHE A 719 19.34 2.04 0.48
C PHE A 719 20.20 0.79 0.77
N LEU A 720 21.53 0.95 0.86
CA LEU A 720 22.47 -0.10 1.27
C LEU A 720 22.81 -0.04 2.77
N THR A 721 22.35 0.97 3.50
CA THR A 721 22.70 1.15 4.92
C THR A 721 21.92 0.23 5.85
N PRO A 722 22.47 -0.10 7.03
CA PRO A 722 21.72 -0.81 8.07
C PRO A 722 20.49 -0.05 8.59
N GLU A 723 20.47 1.28 8.52
CA GLU A 723 19.32 2.08 8.96
C GLU A 723 18.10 1.82 8.07
N PHE A 724 18.29 1.88 6.75
CA PHE A 724 17.23 1.56 5.79
C PHE A 724 16.81 0.09 5.88
N GLN A 725 17.78 -0.84 5.84
CA GLN A 725 17.48 -2.27 5.68
C GLN A 725 17.01 -2.99 6.95
N ASN A 726 17.12 -2.39 8.14
CA ASN A 726 16.46 -2.94 9.32
C ASN A 726 14.95 -2.61 9.37
N ASN A 727 14.52 -1.56 8.67
CA ASN A 727 13.15 -1.05 8.66
C ASN A 727 12.38 -1.41 7.37
N MET A 728 12.95 -2.27 6.53
CA MET A 728 12.25 -2.80 5.36
C MET A 728 11.12 -3.74 5.77
N MET A 729 10.08 -3.79 4.93
CA MET A 729 8.92 -4.68 5.12
C MET A 729 8.92 -5.90 4.19
N PHE A 730 9.68 -5.86 3.08
CA PHE A 730 9.57 -6.81 1.98
C PHE A 730 10.93 -7.12 1.33
N GLY A 731 11.21 -8.41 1.13
CA GLY A 731 12.45 -8.90 0.51
C GLY A 731 13.63 -8.96 1.49
N LEU A 732 14.57 -9.88 1.24
CA LEU A 732 15.78 -10.04 2.05
C LEU A 732 16.73 -8.85 1.90
N PRO A 733 17.42 -8.44 2.99
CA PRO A 733 18.36 -7.32 2.97
C PRO A 733 19.62 -7.65 2.17
N VAL A 734 20.05 -6.75 1.27
CA VAL A 734 21.33 -6.92 0.55
C VAL A 734 22.55 -6.53 1.37
N ASN A 735 22.41 -5.90 2.54
CA ASN A 735 23.52 -5.51 3.40
C ASN A 735 24.01 -6.72 4.20
N SER A 736 25.28 -7.09 4.04
CA SER A 736 25.89 -8.27 4.69
C SER A 736 25.66 -8.30 6.20
N LYS A 737 25.83 -7.17 6.89
CA LYS A 737 25.71 -7.09 8.35
C LYS A 737 24.27 -7.23 8.82
N VAL A 738 23.31 -6.71 8.06
CA VAL A 738 21.87 -6.85 8.37
C VAL A 738 21.42 -8.28 8.11
N PHE A 739 21.86 -8.88 7.00
CA PHE A 739 21.59 -10.28 6.69
C PHE A 739 22.15 -11.21 7.79
N ASP A 740 23.42 -11.06 8.15
CA ASP A 740 24.07 -11.85 9.22
C ASP A 740 23.39 -11.64 10.59
N ALA A 741 22.94 -10.41 10.89
CA ALA A 741 22.20 -10.11 12.12
C ALA A 741 20.84 -10.82 12.17
N LYS A 742 20.08 -10.83 11.05
CA LYS A 742 18.79 -11.54 10.97
C LYS A 742 18.98 -13.06 11.02
N VAL A 743 20.01 -13.62 10.39
CA VAL A 743 20.39 -15.03 10.54
C VAL A 743 20.72 -15.35 12.00
N LYS A 744 21.56 -14.54 12.67
CA LYS A 744 21.90 -14.73 14.08
C LYS A 744 20.67 -14.65 14.99
N GLN A 745 19.75 -13.72 14.73
CA GLN A 745 18.49 -13.59 15.46
C GLN A 745 17.59 -14.83 15.28
N ALA A 746 17.48 -15.35 14.06
CA ALA A 746 16.70 -16.57 13.78
C ALA A 746 17.30 -17.83 14.44
N MET A 747 18.63 -17.91 14.54
CA MET A 747 19.37 -19.02 15.17
C MET A 747 19.48 -18.93 16.71
N SER A 748 19.09 -17.80 17.32
CA SER A 748 19.20 -17.60 18.78
C SER A 748 17.91 -18.03 19.49
N PRO A 749 17.96 -18.72 20.64
CA PRO A 749 16.77 -19.10 21.40
C PRO A 749 16.08 -17.88 22.03
N LYS A 750 14.76 -17.96 22.21
CA LYS A 750 13.98 -17.04 23.05
C LYS A 750 13.68 -17.68 24.40
N TYR A 751 13.76 -16.87 25.45
CA TYR A 751 13.38 -17.25 26.80
C TYR A 751 12.43 -16.24 27.40
N GLU A 752 11.45 -16.72 28.16
CA GLU A 752 10.64 -15.94 29.09
C GLU A 752 11.06 -16.29 30.53
N ASP A 753 10.87 -15.35 31.45
CA ASP A 753 11.13 -15.59 32.87
C ASP A 753 10.02 -16.49 33.43
N ASP A 754 10.43 -17.62 34.02
CA ASP A 754 9.55 -18.66 34.56
C ASP A 754 10.18 -19.19 35.86
N PRO A 755 9.68 -18.78 37.04
CA PRO A 755 10.22 -19.18 38.33
C PRO A 755 10.27 -20.70 38.56
N ASP A 756 9.40 -21.46 37.90
CA ASP A 756 9.28 -22.91 38.06
C ASP A 756 10.20 -23.69 37.10
N SER A 757 10.79 -23.02 36.11
CA SER A 757 11.74 -23.63 35.17
C SER A 757 13.19 -23.62 35.68
N PRO A 758 14.02 -24.64 35.36
CA PRO A 758 15.42 -24.71 35.81
C PRO A 758 16.25 -23.49 35.40
N GLY A 759 16.62 -22.66 36.38
CA GLY A 759 17.35 -21.41 36.16
C GLY A 759 16.48 -20.16 36.02
N GLY A 760 15.18 -20.25 36.34
CA GLY A 760 14.24 -19.13 36.34
C GLY A 760 13.78 -18.67 34.95
N LYS A 761 14.04 -19.48 33.91
CA LYS A 761 13.75 -19.16 32.51
C LYS A 761 13.29 -20.38 31.73
N LYS A 762 12.33 -20.18 30.84
CA LYS A 762 11.74 -21.20 29.96
C LYS A 762 11.96 -20.85 28.51
N GLU A 763 12.40 -21.82 27.71
CA GLU A 763 12.49 -21.62 26.26
C GLU A 763 11.08 -21.53 25.65
N VAL A 764 10.85 -20.51 24.84
CA VAL A 764 9.55 -20.24 24.21
C VAL A 764 9.67 -20.23 22.69
N PRO A 765 8.64 -20.68 21.96
CA PRO A 765 8.69 -20.68 20.50
C PRO A 765 8.82 -19.26 19.95
N HIS A 766 9.51 -19.12 18.82
CA HIS A 766 9.60 -17.84 18.11
C HIS A 766 8.25 -17.44 17.51
N MET A 767 7.44 -18.43 17.14
CA MET A 767 6.11 -18.30 16.55
C MET A 767 5.31 -19.60 16.68
N LEU A 768 3.99 -19.51 16.53
CA LEU A 768 3.10 -20.66 16.36
C LEU A 768 2.77 -20.83 14.88
N ALA A 769 2.81 -22.08 14.41
CA ALA A 769 2.50 -22.46 13.05
C ALA A 769 1.20 -23.27 13.03
N TYR A 770 0.12 -22.64 12.60
CA TYR A 770 -1.15 -23.31 12.32
C TYR A 770 -1.02 -24.11 11.03
N VAL A 771 -1.50 -25.36 11.09
CA VAL A 771 -1.44 -26.35 10.00
C VAL A 771 -2.83 -26.52 9.40
N GLY A 772 -2.88 -26.51 8.07
CA GLY A 772 -4.07 -26.94 7.35
C GLY A 772 -5.20 -25.91 7.27
N ALA A 773 -6.18 -26.21 6.42
CA ALA A 773 -7.29 -25.30 6.13
C ALA A 773 -8.12 -24.94 7.37
N LYS A 774 -8.23 -25.85 8.35
CA LYS A 774 -8.99 -25.66 9.59
C LYS A 774 -8.18 -25.04 10.73
N GLN A 775 -6.85 -24.98 10.62
CA GLN A 775 -5.95 -24.42 11.62
C GLN A 775 -6.08 -25.06 13.03
N ASP A 776 -6.56 -26.31 13.10
CA ASP A 776 -6.83 -27.05 14.35
C ASP A 776 -5.56 -27.67 14.97
N GLN A 777 -4.54 -27.96 14.16
CA GLN A 777 -3.21 -28.35 14.63
C GLN A 777 -2.26 -27.14 14.72
N VAL A 778 -1.62 -26.97 15.88
CA VAL A 778 -0.62 -25.92 16.16
C VAL A 778 0.77 -26.52 16.40
N VAL A 779 1.74 -26.13 15.59
CA VAL A 779 3.15 -26.51 15.71
C VAL A 779 3.96 -25.36 16.33
N LYS A 780 4.77 -25.66 17.33
CA LYS A 780 5.67 -24.68 17.98
C LYS A 780 6.97 -24.58 17.20
N VAL A 781 7.32 -23.38 16.71
CA VAL A 781 8.54 -23.14 15.92
C VAL A 781 9.58 -22.48 16.81
N PHE A 782 10.60 -23.25 17.23
CA PHE A 782 11.76 -22.77 17.99
C PHE A 782 12.85 -22.22 17.07
N GLN A 783 14.01 -21.82 17.61
CA GLN A 783 15.15 -21.29 16.85
C GLN A 783 15.49 -22.13 15.61
N MET A 784 16.00 -21.46 14.57
CA MET A 784 16.48 -22.12 13.35
C MET A 784 17.65 -23.06 13.67
N SER A 785 17.67 -24.22 13.01
CA SER A 785 18.76 -25.20 13.08
C SER A 785 19.82 -24.96 11.99
N GLU A 786 21.02 -25.52 12.19
CA GLU A 786 22.10 -25.45 11.19
C GLU A 786 21.70 -26.07 9.84
N LYS A 787 20.90 -27.14 9.84
CA LYS A 787 20.38 -27.80 8.62
C LYS A 787 19.42 -26.90 7.84
N GLU A 788 18.55 -26.16 8.53
CA GLU A 788 17.66 -25.18 7.88
C GLU A 788 18.46 -24.04 7.27
N LEU A 789 19.46 -23.53 8.00
CA LEU A 789 20.36 -22.49 7.49
C LEU A 789 21.16 -22.98 6.28
N GLU A 790 21.65 -24.23 6.29
CA GLU A 790 22.35 -24.83 5.15
C GLU A 790 21.46 -24.90 3.90
N MET A 791 20.20 -25.33 4.06
CA MET A 791 19.22 -25.38 2.96
C MET A 791 18.96 -23.98 2.37
N ILE A 792 18.70 -22.98 3.22
CA ILE A 792 18.49 -21.58 2.80
C ILE A 792 19.73 -21.02 2.11
N MET A 793 20.91 -21.18 2.71
CA MET A 793 22.16 -20.63 2.16
C MET A 793 22.60 -21.34 0.89
N ASN A 794 22.31 -22.63 0.74
CA ASN A 794 22.54 -23.35 -0.51
C ASN A 794 21.63 -22.78 -1.61
N LEU A 795 20.31 -22.71 -1.37
CA LEU A 795 19.34 -22.12 -2.29
C LEU A 795 19.77 -20.74 -2.79
N ILE A 796 20.16 -19.83 -1.89
CA ILE A 796 20.58 -18.47 -2.28
C ILE A 796 21.88 -18.48 -3.10
N LYS A 797 22.87 -19.32 -2.73
CA LYS A 797 24.17 -19.38 -3.43
C LYS A 797 24.07 -19.99 -4.82
N THR A 798 23.15 -20.93 -5.03
CA THR A 798 22.98 -21.58 -6.33
C THR A 798 22.03 -20.79 -7.24
N ALA A 799 21.00 -20.14 -6.69
CA ALA A 799 19.91 -19.51 -7.43
C ALA A 799 20.39 -18.67 -8.64
N ALA A 800 19.75 -18.88 -9.79
CA ALA A 800 20.06 -18.13 -11.00
C ALA A 800 19.38 -16.75 -10.94
N PRO A 801 20.01 -15.66 -11.43
CA PRO A 801 19.33 -14.39 -11.55
C PRO A 801 18.13 -14.51 -12.50
N ILE A 802 17.00 -13.93 -12.09
CA ILE A 802 15.79 -13.86 -12.91
C ILE A 802 16.08 -12.99 -14.15
N ALA A 803 15.61 -13.45 -15.31
CA ALA A 803 15.75 -12.70 -16.56
C ALA A 803 14.83 -11.47 -16.55
N ALA A 804 15.29 -10.35 -17.10
CA ALA A 804 14.48 -9.14 -17.22
C ALA A 804 13.18 -9.43 -18.01
N TYR A 805 12.03 -9.26 -17.33
CA TYR A 805 10.70 -9.52 -17.86
C TYR A 805 10.41 -8.57 -19.04
N ASP A 806 9.95 -9.14 -20.14
CA ASP A 806 9.77 -8.45 -21.41
C ASP A 806 8.31 -8.61 -21.84
N GLN A 807 7.45 -7.69 -21.40
CA GLN A 807 6.00 -7.87 -21.46
C GLN A 807 5.50 -8.18 -22.89
N GLN A 808 5.98 -7.44 -23.89
CA GLN A 808 5.56 -7.64 -25.28
C GLN A 808 5.99 -9.01 -25.83
N LEU A 809 7.16 -9.50 -25.44
CA LEU A 809 7.60 -10.85 -25.79
C LEU A 809 6.79 -11.93 -25.06
N MET A 810 6.40 -11.69 -23.80
CA MET A 810 5.52 -12.59 -23.05
C MET A 810 4.10 -12.61 -23.63
N GLU A 811 3.58 -11.48 -24.09
CA GLU A 811 2.31 -11.36 -24.82
C GLU A 811 2.36 -12.15 -26.14
N ILE A 812 3.43 -12.02 -26.95
CA ILE A 812 3.65 -12.85 -28.15
C ILE A 812 3.62 -14.34 -27.83
N VAL A 813 4.31 -14.77 -26.76
CA VAL A 813 4.33 -16.17 -26.35
C VAL A 813 2.94 -16.64 -25.88
N LYS A 814 2.26 -15.84 -25.06
CA LYS A 814 0.90 -16.14 -24.56
C LYS A 814 -0.09 -16.31 -25.71
N GLU A 815 -0.17 -15.33 -26.63
CA GLU A 815 -1.07 -15.35 -27.78
C GLU A 815 -0.92 -16.62 -28.64
N GLU A 816 0.31 -16.97 -29.02
CA GLU A 816 0.53 -18.15 -29.87
C GLU A 816 0.41 -19.47 -29.10
N SER A 817 0.73 -19.50 -27.79
CA SER A 817 0.60 -20.70 -26.96
C SER A 817 -0.85 -21.19 -26.83
N ALA A 818 -1.83 -20.27 -26.89
CA ALA A 818 -3.24 -20.61 -26.86
C ALA A 818 -3.64 -21.60 -27.97
N ALA A 819 -3.04 -21.49 -29.16
CA ALA A 819 -3.31 -22.39 -30.29
C ALA A 819 -2.70 -23.80 -30.10
N PHE A 820 -1.72 -23.97 -29.20
CA PHE A 820 -1.27 -25.30 -28.77
C PHE A 820 -2.16 -25.84 -27.66
N PHE A 821 -2.54 -25.00 -26.69
CA PHE A 821 -3.39 -25.39 -25.57
C PHE A 821 -4.83 -25.77 -25.98
N SER A 822 -5.35 -25.20 -27.08
CA SER A 822 -6.61 -25.61 -27.72
C SER A 822 -6.50 -26.89 -28.57
N GLY A 823 -5.28 -27.30 -28.94
CA GLY A 823 -5.00 -28.40 -29.86
C GLY A 823 -5.02 -28.06 -31.35
N ASP A 824 -5.16 -26.78 -31.73
CA ASP A 824 -5.21 -26.34 -33.15
C ASP A 824 -3.85 -26.45 -33.87
N LYS A 825 -2.75 -26.34 -33.14
CA LYS A 825 -1.36 -26.46 -33.62
C LYS A 825 -0.55 -27.40 -32.71
N THR A 826 0.49 -28.03 -33.24
CA THR A 826 1.49 -28.73 -32.40
C THR A 826 2.43 -27.76 -31.69
N ALA A 827 3.04 -28.18 -30.58
CA ALA A 827 4.02 -27.36 -29.84
C ALA A 827 5.17 -26.87 -30.73
N ALA A 828 5.67 -27.70 -31.65
CA ALA A 828 6.72 -27.32 -32.60
C ALA A 828 6.26 -26.22 -33.59
N GLN A 829 5.02 -26.28 -34.08
CA GLN A 829 4.47 -25.24 -34.99
C GLN A 829 4.21 -23.91 -34.26
N VAL A 830 3.78 -23.97 -32.99
CA VAL A 830 3.66 -22.79 -32.14
C VAL A 830 5.03 -22.19 -31.83
N ALA A 831 5.99 -23.02 -31.43
CA ALA A 831 7.38 -22.62 -31.18
C ALA A 831 8.03 -21.96 -32.41
N GLU A 832 7.78 -22.46 -33.61
CA GLU A 832 8.21 -21.82 -34.87
C GLU A 832 7.49 -20.48 -35.12
N THR A 833 6.18 -20.39 -34.83
CA THR A 833 5.44 -19.11 -34.98
C THR A 833 5.97 -18.05 -34.00
N ILE A 834 6.17 -18.43 -32.74
CA ILE A 834 6.77 -17.59 -31.68
C ILE A 834 8.18 -17.18 -32.08
N GLN A 835 9.03 -18.11 -32.53
CA GLN A 835 10.39 -17.81 -32.99
C GLN A 835 10.39 -16.71 -34.06
N ASN A 836 9.50 -16.77 -35.05
CA ASN A 836 9.44 -15.79 -36.13
C ASN A 836 8.97 -14.41 -35.63
N ARG A 837 7.92 -14.35 -34.78
CA ARG A 837 7.44 -13.10 -34.17
C ARG A 837 8.48 -12.48 -33.23
N ALA A 838 9.06 -13.29 -32.35
CA ALA A 838 10.08 -12.88 -31.39
C ALA A 838 11.38 -12.41 -32.07
N SER A 839 11.84 -13.11 -33.12
CA SER A 839 13.04 -12.69 -33.86
C SER A 839 12.85 -11.33 -34.50
N THR A 840 11.66 -11.07 -35.07
CA THR A 840 11.30 -9.77 -35.65
C THR A 840 11.33 -8.69 -34.56
N TYR A 841 10.60 -8.90 -33.46
CA TYR A 841 10.55 -7.99 -32.31
C TYR A 841 11.94 -7.65 -31.75
N ILE A 842 12.77 -8.66 -31.52
CA ILE A 842 14.13 -8.48 -30.97
C ILE A 842 15.01 -7.72 -31.98
N SER A 843 14.89 -8.01 -33.29
CA SER A 843 15.65 -7.30 -34.33
C SER A 843 15.23 -5.84 -34.56
N GLU A 844 14.05 -5.45 -34.09
CA GLU A 844 13.56 -4.06 -34.11
C GLU A 844 13.92 -3.28 -32.83
N LYS A 845 14.50 -3.96 -31.82
CA LYS A 845 14.79 -3.41 -30.48
C LYS A 845 16.27 -3.50 -30.05
N GLY A 846 17.07 -4.33 -30.71
CA GLY A 846 18.52 -4.48 -30.50
C GLY A 846 19.35 -3.61 -31.42
#